data_AF-A0AA92BPV2-F1
#
_entry.id   AF-A0AA92BPV2-F1
#
_cell.length_a   1.000
_cell.length_b   1.000
_cell.length_c   1.000
_cell.angle_alpha   90.00
_cell.angle_beta   90.00
_cell.angle_gamma   90.00
#
_symmetry.space_group_name_H-M   'P 1'
#
loop_
_entity.id
_entity.type
_entity.pdbx_description
1 polymer ?
#
loop_
_entity_poly.entity_id
_entity_poly.type
_entity_poly.pdbx_seq_one_letter_code
_entity_poly.pdbx_strand_id
1 'polypeptide(L)'
;MQWMFMLLGAVLGWIVDESLGDALIGAFLGLAVGLAFRLGLLHKQVAGQQLELQQARQDLSRLGQRLELLEAGSGSPAEPVAQPEARSAPAPEVQVASAPVPEPAAPPQFVLDEILPVQPVPAASDLVWELPPAATPAAVSEPLPDSAWRSQPQRQAEPQPAPSPAAPVEYEPNLIERAISGARNWLFGGNTVLRVGVVLLFLGLAFLLRYATEGVVVPIELRYAGVAACSLGLLGLGWWLRRRNGAYALMLQGTGIAVLYLTVFAAMRLHPLLDPSAALGLLVAVTLFSAILAITQDALGLAAAAALGGFAAPILTSTGAGSHVALFSYFALLNAGILAIAWFKAWRLLNLIGFVGTFGIGFAWGMRSYTPELLWSTEPFLVLFFLMYLAIGLLFTRRKLLDLNDAPADGDRQALLQWSARKGDYVDGSMLFGPPLVGFGLQLALVQHLELAASFSALALGLVYMLLARLLMGGRALLLGETCLALGVIFASLAIPLGLDARWTAAAWAVEGAGIFWLGMRQRRSLAQAFALLLQAGSAAAFLNELRFASTSLLSGAPLGALLLGGALLFSFDQLRRTPQEQLPNWLKEGIRPLLAVAGLGFLYLLAPLFFAAQGTAISWALAGLATLFVGLRLQSRTFLFSAFAIQLLGGALFLLHLKGADGDAGGVLSSGWSGLMSASLIGLALIGGMLVASRDAMVRDDPRLLRGLSVVLLAGLVLINLAVLFVLPWRTASGVWAACGLLIIWLSLYLQQRVSFFFGLALQVIGGSAFLLVGSDWFYAALAEGVRPLANGDFWTPMVLALAALVGAWRLQRGNHGSAFDALALGRLADLLLAWGACWWAFTWIKEVLRFAPAHWQPALLLALATASVLLATLLAVRLQWKSLGLLGSLLIPAGGLVLMACWTSRYNPAADFGWLAWTALFAVHFFSLRRLAALLPARVASVAHVLGCWLLIGVLALQLRYGLLLLSEQYNAWRWLGWAILPSLYLVAMAAPRNWPWPVAGHSREYRLYAALPLAALMLGWFWLANLFSDGRADPLPYLPLLNPLELGLLFALFGVYVWSRSAALELAIRSGYAERGTQLVAGVSLFAFFTVMVMRAAHHWSGVPFHPDALLASMMVQAGLSIVWTLIALGLMIGGHLRHRREIWLIGAALIAVVVAKLFLVELSNRGGLARIVSFIGVGALLLVVGYFAPLPPKRAEAEPEAGKSLNEGVSP
;
A
#
# COMPACT_ATOMS: atom_id res chain seq x y z
N MET A 1 7.42 10.08 1.35
CA MET A 1 6.28 9.16 1.10
C MET A 1 4.98 9.93 0.90
N GLN A 2 4.11 10.16 1.89
CA GLN A 2 2.75 10.68 1.62
C GLN A 2 2.72 12.04 0.87
N TRP A 3 3.54 13.00 1.32
CA TRP A 3 3.71 14.30 0.63
C TRP A 3 4.29 14.19 -0.79
N MET A 4 4.99 13.09 -1.09
CA MET A 4 5.62 12.82 -2.38
C MET A 4 4.60 12.29 -3.40
N PHE A 5 3.68 11.42 -2.96
CA PHE A 5 2.52 11.03 -3.78
C PHE A 5 1.54 12.20 -3.98
N MET A 6 1.34 13.04 -2.96
CA MET A 6 0.58 14.29 -3.09
C MET A 6 1.19 15.22 -4.15
N LEU A 7 2.51 15.46 -4.12
CA LEU A 7 3.18 16.26 -5.14
C LEU A 7 3.14 15.62 -6.54
N LEU A 8 3.34 14.30 -6.64
CA LEU A 8 3.25 13.58 -7.91
C LEU A 8 1.85 13.69 -8.52
N GLY A 9 0.81 13.53 -7.69
CA GLY A 9 -0.58 13.75 -8.07
C GLY A 9 -0.87 15.20 -8.44
N ALA A 10 -0.30 16.18 -7.73
CA ALA A 10 -0.45 17.59 -8.05
C ALA A 10 0.15 17.95 -9.42
N VAL A 11 1.34 17.42 -9.72
CA VAL A 11 2.01 17.58 -11.02
C VAL A 11 1.22 16.88 -12.13
N LEU A 12 0.71 15.68 -11.90
CA LEU A 12 -0.15 14.98 -12.86
C LEU A 12 -1.46 15.74 -13.12
N GLY A 13 -2.10 16.29 -12.08
CA GLY A 13 -3.30 17.13 -12.23
C GLY A 13 -3.03 18.44 -12.98
N TRP A 14 -1.89 19.07 -12.73
CA TRP A 14 -1.45 20.25 -13.49
C TRP A 14 -1.21 19.94 -14.97
N ILE A 15 -0.62 18.79 -15.29
CA ILE A 15 -0.31 18.38 -16.68
C ILE A 15 -1.58 18.13 -17.52
N VAL A 16 -2.74 17.91 -16.90
CA VAL A 16 -3.99 17.59 -17.62
C VAL A 16 -4.68 18.82 -18.22
N ASP A 17 -4.69 19.97 -17.51
CA ASP A 17 -5.45 21.16 -17.94
C ASP A 17 -4.82 22.50 -17.47
N GLU A 18 -3.59 22.49 -16.94
CA GLU A 18 -2.89 23.62 -16.28
C GLU A 18 -3.69 24.36 -15.16
N SER A 19 -4.80 23.75 -14.75
CA SER A 19 -5.77 24.23 -13.78
C SER A 19 -5.28 24.04 -12.33
N LEU A 20 -5.39 25.11 -11.54
CA LEU A 20 -5.16 25.05 -10.09
C LEU A 20 -6.17 24.13 -9.36
N GLY A 21 -7.35 23.92 -9.94
CA GLY A 21 -8.37 22.99 -9.42
C GLY A 21 -7.94 21.54 -9.59
N ASP A 22 -7.48 21.17 -10.78
CA ASP A 22 -7.11 19.80 -11.13
C ASP A 22 -5.76 19.40 -10.52
N ALA A 23 -4.83 20.35 -10.38
CA ALA A 23 -3.67 20.19 -9.52
C ALA A 23 -4.04 19.89 -8.05
N LEU A 24 -5.10 20.50 -7.51
CA LEU A 24 -5.59 20.21 -6.15
C LEU A 24 -6.33 18.86 -6.06
N ILE A 25 -7.12 18.49 -7.07
CA ILE A 25 -7.79 17.18 -7.16
C ILE A 25 -6.77 16.05 -7.28
N GLY A 26 -5.79 16.20 -8.18
CA GLY A 26 -4.66 15.30 -8.33
C GLY A 26 -3.83 15.19 -7.05
N ALA A 27 -3.57 16.31 -6.35
CA ALA A 27 -2.92 16.30 -5.03
C ALA A 27 -3.70 15.47 -4.01
N PHE A 28 -5.03 15.61 -3.96
CA PHE A 28 -5.92 14.85 -3.08
C PHE A 28 -5.88 13.35 -3.40
N LEU A 29 -5.96 12.96 -4.68
CA LEU A 29 -5.87 11.57 -5.12
C LEU A 29 -4.51 10.96 -4.76
N GLY A 30 -3.42 11.67 -5.02
CA GLY A 30 -2.06 11.26 -4.62
C GLY A 30 -1.91 11.09 -3.10
N LEU A 31 -2.49 12.02 -2.32
CA LEU A 31 -2.51 11.93 -0.85
C LEU A 31 -3.34 10.73 -0.38
N ALA A 32 -4.48 10.44 -1.01
CA ALA A 32 -5.33 9.28 -0.71
C ALA A 32 -4.60 7.95 -0.97
N VAL A 33 -3.92 7.81 -2.11
CA VAL A 33 -3.05 6.64 -2.40
C VAL A 33 -1.92 6.53 -1.36
N GLY A 34 -1.30 7.66 -0.99
CA GLY A 34 -0.30 7.73 0.07
C GLY A 34 -0.85 7.40 1.47
N LEU A 35 -2.15 7.56 1.73
CA LEU A 35 -2.84 7.11 2.94
C LEU A 35 -3.16 5.61 2.90
N ALA A 36 -3.66 5.10 1.78
CA ALA A 36 -3.95 3.67 1.59
C ALA A 36 -2.70 2.80 1.82
N PHE A 37 -1.56 3.17 1.23
CA PHE A 37 -0.28 2.49 1.45
C PHE A 37 0.16 2.52 2.92
N ARG A 38 -0.03 3.65 3.62
CA ARG A 38 0.30 3.79 5.04
C ARG A 38 -0.63 2.97 5.93
N LEU A 39 -1.92 2.88 5.59
CA LEU A 39 -2.90 2.05 6.29
C LEU A 39 -2.57 0.56 6.13
N GLY A 40 -2.19 0.10 4.93
CA GLY A 40 -1.74 -1.28 4.71
C GLY A 40 -0.47 -1.64 5.51
N LEU A 41 0.50 -0.73 5.57
CA LEU A 41 1.71 -0.90 6.41
C LEU A 41 1.38 -0.94 7.91
N LEU A 42 0.51 -0.04 8.39
CA LEU A 42 0.04 -0.06 9.78
C LEU A 42 -0.74 -1.34 10.10
N HIS A 43 -1.53 -1.88 9.17
CA HIS A 43 -2.24 -3.15 9.35
C HIS A 43 -1.27 -4.32 9.55
N LYS A 44 -0.18 -4.37 8.78
CA LYS A 44 0.89 -5.36 8.97
C LYS A 44 1.62 -5.21 10.32
N GLN A 45 1.86 -3.98 10.78
CA GLN A 45 2.46 -3.74 12.10
C GLN A 45 1.52 -4.16 13.25
N VAL A 46 0.22 -3.84 13.16
CA VAL A 46 -0.78 -4.25 14.16
C VAL A 46 -0.95 -5.77 14.19
N ALA A 47 -0.95 -6.44 13.03
CA ALA A 47 -0.97 -7.91 12.96
C ALA A 47 0.25 -8.54 13.65
N GLY A 48 1.45 -7.98 13.45
CA GLY A 48 2.66 -8.39 14.17
C GLY A 48 2.53 -8.25 15.69
N GLN A 49 2.09 -7.08 16.17
CA GLN A 49 1.90 -6.83 17.61
C GLN A 49 0.80 -7.71 18.23
N GLN A 50 -0.24 -8.08 17.48
CA GLN A 50 -1.23 -9.05 17.94
C GLN A 50 -0.64 -10.46 18.10
N LEU A 51 0.30 -10.84 17.23
CA LEU A 51 0.99 -12.12 17.28
C LEU A 51 1.97 -12.17 18.46
N GLU A 52 2.73 -11.09 18.70
CA GLU A 52 3.56 -10.90 19.90
C GLU A 52 2.72 -10.97 21.19
N LEU A 53 1.54 -10.33 21.23
CA LEU A 53 0.62 -10.38 22.37
C LEU A 53 -0.01 -11.77 22.58
N GLN A 54 -0.22 -12.55 21.52
CA GLN A 54 -0.66 -13.94 21.63
C GLN A 54 0.45 -14.83 22.19
N GLN A 55 1.69 -14.68 21.71
CA GLN A 55 2.86 -15.38 22.24
C GLN A 55 3.10 -15.04 23.72
N ALA A 56 3.12 -13.76 24.08
CA ALA A 56 3.28 -13.33 25.47
C ALA A 56 2.18 -13.87 26.40
N ARG A 57 0.94 -14.02 25.91
CA ARG A 57 -0.15 -14.68 26.67
C ARG A 57 0.06 -16.18 26.81
N GLN A 58 0.55 -16.86 25.78
CA GLN A 58 0.87 -18.29 25.85
C GLN A 58 2.03 -18.56 26.81
N ASP A 59 3.06 -17.72 26.81
CA ASP A 59 4.20 -17.84 27.72
C ASP A 59 3.84 -17.46 29.16
N LEU A 60 2.96 -16.47 29.37
CA LEU A 60 2.34 -16.24 30.70
C LEU A 60 1.50 -17.43 31.16
N SER A 61 0.72 -18.10 30.30
CA SER A 61 -0.01 -19.30 30.69
C SER A 61 0.90 -20.48 31.02
N ARG A 62 2.03 -20.63 30.30
CA ARG A 62 3.07 -21.63 30.61
C ARG A 62 3.80 -21.33 31.91
N LEU A 63 4.01 -20.05 32.23
CA LEU A 63 4.57 -19.62 33.52
C LEU A 63 3.58 -19.87 34.66
N GLY A 64 2.28 -19.61 34.45
CA GLY A 64 1.21 -19.97 35.40
C GLY A 64 1.19 -21.47 35.70
N GLN A 65 1.12 -22.30 34.65
CA GLN A 65 1.18 -23.77 34.79
C GLN A 65 2.47 -24.27 35.46
N ARG A 66 3.61 -23.59 35.23
CA ARG A 66 4.87 -23.90 35.93
C ARG A 66 4.86 -23.48 37.39
N LEU A 67 4.20 -22.37 37.74
CA LEU A 67 3.97 -21.98 39.14
C LEU A 67 3.04 -22.96 39.83
N GLU A 68 1.90 -23.30 39.24
CA GLU A 68 0.96 -24.32 39.77
C GLU A 68 1.65 -25.68 39.99
N LEU A 69 2.52 -26.11 39.06
CA LEU A 69 3.31 -27.35 39.20
C LEU A 69 4.43 -27.25 40.26
N LEU A 70 5.03 -26.08 40.47
CA LEU A 70 6.01 -25.86 41.54
C LEU A 70 5.34 -25.79 42.92
N GLU A 71 4.20 -25.11 43.02
CA GLU A 71 3.38 -25.03 44.23
C GLU A 71 2.84 -26.41 44.61
N ALA A 72 2.29 -27.17 43.66
CA ALA A 72 1.88 -28.57 43.87
C ALA A 72 3.06 -29.51 44.18
N GLY A 73 4.24 -29.27 43.59
CA GLY A 73 5.47 -29.99 43.91
C GLY A 73 6.03 -29.67 45.30
N SER A 74 5.74 -28.48 45.83
CA SER A 74 6.12 -28.05 47.19
C SER A 74 5.17 -28.50 48.30
N GLY A 75 4.39 -29.56 48.05
CA GLY A 75 3.38 -30.08 48.96
C GLY A 75 3.95 -30.64 50.27
N SER A 76 3.90 -29.84 51.34
CA SER A 76 3.84 -30.34 52.72
C SER A 76 2.47 -29.98 53.31
N PRO A 77 1.66 -30.95 53.78
CA PRO A 77 0.28 -30.68 54.18
C PRO A 77 0.22 -29.99 55.55
N ALA A 78 -0.04 -28.69 55.55
CA ALA A 78 -0.34 -27.89 56.74
C ALA A 78 -1.85 -27.67 56.89
N GLU A 79 -2.31 -27.52 58.14
CA GLU A 79 -3.73 -27.53 58.52
C GLU A 79 -4.52 -26.27 58.08
N PRO A 80 -5.85 -26.36 57.88
CA PRO A 80 -6.68 -25.23 57.47
C PRO A 80 -6.90 -24.24 58.62
N VAL A 81 -6.09 -23.17 58.67
CA VAL A 81 -6.27 -22.07 59.63
C VAL A 81 -7.43 -21.15 59.20
N ALA A 82 -8.32 -20.88 60.15
CA ALA A 82 -9.63 -20.27 59.95
C ALA A 82 -9.65 -18.88 59.26
N GLN A 83 -10.69 -18.67 58.45
CA GLN A 83 -11.29 -17.34 58.27
C GLN A 83 -12.28 -17.05 59.41
N PRO A 84 -12.23 -15.88 60.06
CA PRO A 84 -13.42 -15.23 60.59
C PRO A 84 -14.13 -14.49 59.44
N GLU A 85 -15.27 -14.96 58.95
CA GLU A 85 -16.61 -14.83 59.57
C GLU A 85 -17.21 -13.41 59.55
N ALA A 86 -17.73 -13.05 58.38
CA ALA A 86 -19.08 -12.47 58.24
C ALA A 86 -19.59 -12.94 56.85
N ARG A 87 -20.52 -13.90 56.70
CA ARG A 87 -21.89 -14.02 57.24
C ARG A 87 -22.69 -12.72 57.02
N SER A 88 -23.82 -12.70 56.30
CA SER A 88 -24.68 -13.76 55.75
C SER A 88 -24.99 -13.48 54.26
N ALA A 89 -25.17 -14.45 53.33
CA ALA A 89 -25.82 -15.77 53.38
C ALA A 89 -27.35 -15.72 53.59
N PRO A 90 -28.11 -16.75 53.15
CA PRO A 90 -28.03 -17.50 51.88
C PRO A 90 -29.38 -17.31 51.12
N ALA A 91 -30.02 -18.16 50.31
CA ALA A 91 -30.10 -19.61 50.07
C ALA A 91 -31.26 -19.84 49.04
N PRO A 92 -31.51 -21.06 48.54
CA PRO A 92 -30.53 -22.08 48.11
C PRO A 92 -30.99 -22.86 46.83
N GLU A 93 -30.28 -23.95 46.52
CA GLU A 93 -30.80 -25.20 45.95
C GLU A 93 -31.26 -25.25 44.45
N VAL A 94 -30.98 -26.30 43.67
CA VAL A 94 -30.20 -27.54 43.94
C VAL A 94 -29.53 -28.08 42.66
N GLN A 95 -28.26 -28.53 42.79
CA GLN A 95 -27.66 -29.82 42.34
C GLN A 95 -28.06 -30.47 40.97
N VAL A 96 -27.25 -31.29 40.26
CA VAL A 96 -25.85 -31.80 40.36
C VAL A 96 -25.48 -32.48 39.01
N ALA A 97 -24.19 -32.78 38.77
CA ALA A 97 -23.69 -33.74 37.76
C ALA A 97 -23.80 -33.33 36.26
N SER A 98 -22.95 -33.82 35.33
CA SER A 98 -21.65 -34.53 35.47
C SER A 98 -20.88 -34.61 34.14
N ALA A 99 -19.54 -34.65 34.26
CA ALA A 99 -18.59 -35.32 33.35
C ALA A 99 -18.38 -34.78 31.89
N PRO A 100 -17.26 -35.15 31.20
CA PRO A 100 -16.84 -34.50 29.95
C PRO A 100 -16.62 -35.44 28.73
N VAL A 101 -16.61 -34.86 27.51
CA VAL A 101 -16.02 -35.41 26.23
C VAL A 101 -16.76 -36.65 25.65
N PRO A 102 -17.11 -36.72 24.34
CA PRO A 102 -16.20 -36.51 23.18
C PRO A 102 -16.77 -35.86 21.89
N GLU A 103 -15.92 -35.80 20.86
CA GLU A 103 -16.23 -35.79 19.40
C GLU A 103 -17.13 -36.97 18.96
N PRO A 104 -17.72 -37.07 17.72
CA PRO A 104 -17.10 -36.69 16.41
C PRO A 104 -18.02 -36.29 15.20
N ALA A 105 -17.36 -36.00 14.06
CA ALA A 105 -17.72 -36.33 12.66
C ALA A 105 -18.92 -35.69 11.88
N ALA A 106 -18.85 -35.80 10.54
CA ALA A 106 -19.79 -35.35 9.48
C ALA A 106 -20.64 -36.56 8.95
N PRO A 107 -21.20 -36.69 7.70
CA PRO A 107 -21.22 -35.89 6.43
C PRO A 107 -22.70 -35.68 5.91
N PRO A 108 -23.12 -35.71 4.61
CA PRO A 108 -22.52 -35.55 3.27
C PRO A 108 -23.29 -34.52 2.37
N GLN A 109 -23.42 -34.71 1.04
CA GLN A 109 -22.51 -34.25 -0.04
C GLN A 109 -23.17 -34.43 -1.45
N PHE A 110 -22.61 -33.76 -2.49
CA PHE A 110 -22.87 -33.86 -3.96
C PHE A 110 -24.14 -33.19 -4.58
N VAL A 111 -24.20 -32.75 -5.87
CA VAL A 111 -23.38 -31.75 -6.66
C VAL A 111 -23.80 -31.65 -8.17
N LEU A 112 -23.55 -30.48 -8.82
CA LEU A 112 -23.42 -30.11 -10.28
C LEU A 112 -24.60 -30.34 -11.28
N ASP A 113 -24.65 -29.72 -12.49
CA ASP A 113 -23.95 -28.54 -13.12
C ASP A 113 -25.01 -27.70 -13.94
N GLU A 114 -24.88 -26.97 -15.07
CA GLU A 114 -23.91 -26.52 -16.13
C GLU A 114 -24.61 -25.32 -16.88
N ILE A 115 -24.31 -24.65 -18.03
CA ILE A 115 -23.37 -24.56 -19.20
C ILE A 115 -23.14 -23.02 -19.39
N LEU A 116 -22.00 -22.38 -19.67
CA LEU A 116 -21.02 -22.41 -20.80
C LEU A 116 -21.58 -21.92 -22.17
N PRO A 117 -20.74 -21.56 -23.18
CA PRO A 117 -19.29 -21.31 -23.19
C PRO A 117 -18.90 -19.86 -23.58
N VAL A 118 -17.60 -19.53 -23.52
CA VAL A 118 -16.77 -18.87 -24.58
C VAL A 118 -15.35 -18.55 -24.05
N GLN A 119 -14.40 -18.45 -24.98
CA GLN A 119 -12.92 -18.41 -24.91
C GLN A 119 -12.35 -17.02 -24.44
N PRO A 120 -11.02 -16.72 -24.27
CA PRO A 120 -9.80 -17.45 -24.72
C PRO A 120 -8.51 -17.49 -23.79
N VAL A 121 -7.45 -18.15 -24.31
CA VAL A 121 -6.10 -18.58 -23.81
C VAL A 121 -4.95 -17.70 -24.39
N PRO A 122 -3.63 -17.80 -24.02
CA PRO A 122 -2.88 -18.41 -22.88
C PRO A 122 -1.98 -17.46 -22.05
N ALA A 123 -1.54 -17.92 -20.87
CA ALA A 123 -0.12 -18.02 -20.43
C ALA A 123 -0.05 -18.97 -19.21
N ALA A 124 0.53 -20.17 -19.28
CA ALA A 124 1.98 -20.49 -19.17
C ALA A 124 2.59 -20.08 -17.80
N SER A 125 3.29 -20.92 -17.01
CA SER A 125 3.67 -22.35 -17.17
C SER A 125 4.42 -22.88 -15.90
N ASP A 126 4.24 -24.15 -15.50
CA ASP A 126 5.27 -25.13 -15.05
C ASP A 126 6.10 -25.01 -13.72
N LEU A 127 6.54 -26.08 -13.02
CA LEU A 127 6.06 -27.48 -12.75
C LEU A 127 7.04 -28.31 -11.79
N VAL A 128 6.50 -29.34 -11.09
CA VAL A 128 6.89 -30.73 -10.58
C VAL A 128 8.27 -31.40 -10.99
N TRP A 129 8.86 -32.62 -10.74
CA TRP A 129 8.75 -33.91 -9.94
C TRP A 129 9.11 -33.68 -8.43
N GLU A 130 9.22 -34.61 -7.45
CA GLU A 130 9.43 -36.08 -7.33
C GLU A 130 10.88 -36.59 -7.67
N LEU A 131 11.53 -37.62 -7.10
CA LEU A 131 11.27 -38.66 -6.06
C LEU A 131 12.60 -38.96 -5.23
N PRO A 132 12.56 -39.72 -4.11
CA PRO A 132 13.67 -40.03 -3.16
C PRO A 132 14.35 -41.40 -3.49
N PRO A 133 14.96 -42.24 -2.59
CA PRO A 133 15.28 -42.13 -1.15
C PRO A 133 16.68 -42.67 -0.70
N ALA A 134 16.90 -42.74 0.62
CA ALA A 134 17.68 -43.80 1.27
C ALA A 134 16.93 -44.25 2.55
N ALA A 135 16.88 -45.55 2.84
CA ALA A 135 15.94 -46.12 3.81
C ALA A 135 16.57 -46.59 5.14
N THR A 136 15.78 -46.60 6.20
CA THR A 136 16.02 -47.37 7.43
C THR A 136 15.65 -48.85 7.26
N PRO A 137 16.42 -49.77 7.86
CA PRO A 137 15.90 -50.93 8.58
C PRO A 137 15.78 -50.56 10.07
N ALA A 138 14.66 -50.78 10.76
CA ALA A 138 14.00 -52.06 11.12
C ALA A 138 14.60 -52.69 12.40
N ALA A 139 13.75 -53.38 13.17
CA ALA A 139 13.99 -53.72 14.57
C ALA A 139 14.66 -55.09 14.81
N VAL A 140 15.20 -55.27 16.03
CA VAL A 140 15.59 -56.56 16.64
C VAL A 140 15.16 -56.53 18.12
N SER A 141 14.88 -57.69 18.70
CA SER A 141 14.39 -57.88 20.08
C SER A 141 15.22 -58.95 20.80
N GLU A 142 15.67 -58.71 22.04
CA GLU A 142 16.12 -59.76 23.00
C GLU A 142 16.32 -59.18 24.44
N PRO A 143 16.41 -60.01 25.51
CA PRO A 143 16.44 -59.55 26.91
C PRO A 143 17.78 -59.72 27.69
N LEU A 144 18.04 -58.72 28.56
CA LEU A 144 18.82 -58.65 29.83
C LEU A 144 19.43 -59.96 30.41
N PRO A 145 20.63 -59.96 31.09
CA PRO A 145 20.93 -59.04 32.22
C PRO A 145 22.45 -58.71 32.48
N ASP A 146 22.77 -58.35 33.74
CA ASP A 146 24.08 -58.43 34.45
C ASP A 146 25.30 -57.59 34.01
N SER A 147 25.23 -56.27 34.27
CA SER A 147 26.40 -55.54 34.79
C SER A 147 26.05 -54.25 35.54
N ALA A 148 26.31 -54.22 36.85
CA ALA A 148 26.33 -53.01 37.68
C ALA A 148 27.20 -53.25 38.94
N TRP A 149 27.62 -52.17 39.61
CA TRP A 149 28.22 -52.17 40.97
C TRP A 149 29.71 -52.47 41.16
N ARG A 150 30.56 -51.85 40.31
CA ARG A 150 31.86 -51.30 40.78
C ARG A 150 32.02 -49.84 40.33
N SER A 151 32.11 -48.93 41.32
CA SER A 151 32.39 -47.49 41.16
C SER A 151 31.64 -46.75 40.02
N GLN A 152 30.34 -47.03 39.87
CA GLN A 152 29.43 -46.35 38.94
C GLN A 152 28.07 -46.14 39.66
N PRO A 153 27.42 -44.95 39.65
CA PRO A 153 26.53 -44.58 40.76
C PRO A 153 25.02 -44.59 40.44
N GLN A 154 24.26 -45.35 41.23
CA GLN A 154 22.85 -45.17 41.56
C GLN A 154 22.50 -43.68 41.81
N ARG A 155 21.35 -43.25 41.27
CA ARG A 155 20.17 -43.10 42.12
C ARG A 155 18.85 -42.94 41.36
N GLN A 156 17.82 -43.59 41.91
CA GLN A 156 16.39 -43.20 41.94
C GLN A 156 15.66 -43.00 40.59
N ALA A 157 14.33 -43.05 40.67
CA ALA A 157 13.43 -42.95 39.52
C ALA A 157 12.77 -41.57 39.49
N GLU A 158 13.11 -40.76 38.49
CA GLU A 158 12.39 -39.58 38.00
C GLU A 158 13.13 -39.03 36.75
N PRO A 159 12.50 -38.25 35.85
CA PRO A 159 11.07 -38.09 35.58
C PRO A 159 10.71 -38.62 34.17
N GLN A 160 9.46 -38.40 33.70
CA GLN A 160 9.17 -38.54 32.27
C GLN A 160 9.94 -37.48 31.45
N PRO A 161 10.62 -37.84 30.35
CA PRO A 161 11.17 -36.85 29.44
C PRO A 161 10.03 -36.08 28.77
N ALA A 162 10.10 -34.75 28.83
CA ALA A 162 9.15 -33.88 28.16
C ALA A 162 9.09 -34.15 26.64
N PRO A 163 7.96 -33.87 25.96
CA PRO A 163 7.91 -33.94 24.51
C PRO A 163 9.01 -33.03 23.94
N SER A 164 9.97 -33.63 23.25
CA SER A 164 11.05 -32.91 22.58
C SER A 164 10.44 -31.82 21.70
N PRO A 165 10.91 -30.56 21.77
CA PRO A 165 10.29 -29.48 21.01
C PRO A 165 10.26 -29.87 19.54
N ALA A 166 9.06 -29.80 18.93
CA ALA A 166 8.88 -30.18 17.54
C ALA A 166 9.95 -29.50 16.70
N ALA A 167 10.75 -30.31 15.99
CA ALA A 167 11.84 -29.80 15.16
C ALA A 167 11.25 -28.69 14.27
N PRO A 168 11.88 -27.50 14.21
CA PRO A 168 11.32 -26.38 13.48
C PRO A 168 11.07 -26.84 12.05
N VAL A 169 9.80 -26.77 11.60
CA VAL A 169 9.42 -27.19 10.26
C VAL A 169 10.31 -26.45 9.29
N GLU A 170 11.23 -27.16 8.63
CA GLU A 170 12.20 -26.54 7.74
C GLU A 170 11.44 -25.88 6.60
N TYR A 171 11.34 -24.56 6.68
CA TYR A 171 10.69 -23.77 5.66
C TYR A 171 11.62 -23.73 4.45
N GLU A 172 11.49 -24.73 3.57
CA GLU A 172 12.21 -24.79 2.31
C GLU A 172 12.02 -23.45 1.58
N PRO A 173 13.11 -22.67 1.37
CA PRO A 173 12.99 -21.35 0.78
C PRO A 173 12.48 -21.49 -0.66
N ASN A 174 11.49 -20.66 -1.01
CA ASN A 174 10.85 -20.73 -2.31
C ASN A 174 11.90 -20.57 -3.43
N LEU A 175 11.64 -21.18 -4.60
CA LEU A 175 12.60 -21.26 -5.71
C LEU A 175 13.24 -19.91 -6.09
N ILE A 176 12.50 -18.81 -5.92
CA ILE A 176 12.91 -17.42 -6.18
C ILE A 176 13.99 -16.94 -5.18
N GLU A 177 13.92 -17.32 -3.90
CA GLU A 177 14.83 -16.83 -2.85
C GLU A 177 16.22 -17.47 -2.95
N ARG A 178 16.28 -18.76 -3.32
CA ARG A 178 17.55 -19.45 -3.65
C ARG A 178 18.28 -18.74 -4.80
N ALA A 179 17.56 -18.25 -5.83
CA ALA A 179 18.16 -17.54 -6.95
C ALA A 179 18.75 -16.16 -6.56
N ILE A 180 18.01 -15.35 -5.78
CA ILE A 180 18.44 -13.99 -5.38
C ILE A 180 19.70 -14.03 -4.49
N SER A 181 19.77 -15.00 -3.57
CA SER A 181 20.88 -15.13 -2.64
C SER A 181 22.23 -15.45 -3.32
N GLY A 182 22.20 -16.25 -4.40
CA GLY A 182 23.40 -16.56 -5.20
C GLY A 182 24.00 -15.34 -5.89
N ALA A 183 23.17 -14.50 -6.53
CA ALA A 183 23.62 -13.31 -7.27
C ALA A 183 24.33 -12.28 -6.38
N ARG A 184 23.86 -12.08 -5.14
CA ARG A 184 24.43 -11.09 -4.21
C ARG A 184 25.87 -11.40 -3.82
N ASN A 185 26.19 -12.68 -3.60
CA ASN A 185 27.48 -13.10 -3.08
C ASN A 185 28.61 -13.01 -4.14
N TRP A 186 28.26 -13.15 -5.43
CA TRP A 186 29.18 -13.00 -6.56
C TRP A 186 29.73 -11.56 -6.69
N LEU A 187 28.88 -10.57 -6.46
CA LEU A 187 29.12 -9.16 -6.80
C LEU A 187 29.99 -8.43 -5.75
N PHE A 188 29.86 -8.77 -4.47
CA PHE A 188 30.53 -8.07 -3.35
C PHE A 188 31.65 -8.86 -2.65
N GLY A 189 31.86 -10.14 -2.97
CA GLY A 189 32.88 -10.97 -2.33
C GLY A 189 34.25 -10.92 -3.02
N GLY A 190 35.29 -10.47 -2.30
CA GLY A 190 36.71 -10.80 -2.57
C GLY A 190 37.42 -10.08 -3.72
N ASN A 191 38.33 -9.15 -3.37
CA ASN A 191 39.31 -8.50 -4.26
C ASN A 191 38.72 -7.63 -5.40
N THR A 192 38.07 -6.54 -5.02
CA THR A 192 37.45 -5.56 -5.95
C THR A 192 38.45 -4.68 -6.69
N VAL A 193 39.56 -4.26 -6.06
CA VAL A 193 40.57 -3.40 -6.71
C VAL A 193 41.22 -4.11 -7.90
N LEU A 194 41.51 -5.42 -7.79
CA LEU A 194 41.99 -6.21 -8.93
C LEU A 194 40.94 -6.32 -10.04
N ARG A 195 39.65 -6.50 -9.71
CA ARG A 195 38.57 -6.56 -10.71
C ARG A 195 38.39 -5.22 -11.45
N VAL A 196 38.44 -4.08 -10.76
CA VAL A 196 38.39 -2.75 -11.39
C VAL A 196 39.65 -2.49 -12.22
N GLY A 197 40.83 -2.91 -11.72
CA GLY A 197 42.08 -2.88 -12.48
C GLY A 197 41.98 -3.68 -13.78
N VAL A 198 41.43 -4.91 -13.72
CA VAL A 198 41.18 -5.76 -14.90
C VAL A 198 40.15 -5.14 -15.85
N VAL A 199 39.11 -4.47 -15.37
CA VAL A 199 38.14 -3.75 -16.24
C VAL A 199 38.78 -2.55 -16.93
N LEU A 200 39.65 -1.79 -16.24
CA LEU A 200 40.42 -0.70 -16.84
C LEU A 200 41.46 -1.21 -17.85
N LEU A 201 42.11 -2.35 -17.56
CA LEU A 201 43.03 -3.02 -18.48
C LEU A 201 42.27 -3.58 -19.69
N PHE A 202 41.07 -4.15 -19.50
CA PHE A 202 40.18 -4.62 -20.55
C PHE A 202 39.68 -3.46 -21.43
N LEU A 203 39.39 -2.28 -20.87
CA LEU A 203 39.06 -1.08 -21.63
C LEU A 203 40.27 -0.56 -22.43
N GLY A 204 41.45 -0.45 -21.81
CA GLY A 204 42.68 -0.09 -22.52
C GLY A 204 43.02 -1.07 -23.65
N LEU A 205 42.85 -2.37 -23.39
CA LEU A 205 43.04 -3.43 -24.37
C LEU A 205 41.92 -3.46 -25.42
N ALA A 206 40.69 -3.02 -25.12
CA ALA A 206 39.61 -2.89 -26.09
C ALA A 206 39.84 -1.71 -27.04
N PHE A 207 40.40 -0.59 -26.56
CA PHE A 207 40.86 0.49 -27.45
C PHE A 207 42.05 0.03 -28.30
N LEU A 208 42.98 -0.76 -27.75
CA LEU A 208 44.08 -1.38 -28.50
C LEU A 208 43.58 -2.41 -29.54
N LEU A 209 42.59 -3.23 -29.17
CA LEU A 209 42.02 -4.27 -30.04
C LEU A 209 41.18 -3.64 -31.14
N ARG A 210 40.43 -2.56 -30.86
CA ARG A 210 39.74 -1.78 -31.88
C ARG A 210 40.72 -1.25 -32.93
N TYR A 211 41.82 -0.64 -32.47
CA TYR A 211 42.92 -0.17 -33.31
C TYR A 211 43.57 -1.29 -34.14
N ALA A 212 43.52 -2.55 -33.68
CA ALA A 212 43.95 -3.72 -34.46
C ALA A 212 42.88 -4.25 -35.43
N THR A 213 41.60 -4.27 -35.04
CA THR A 213 40.49 -4.76 -35.88
C THR A 213 40.12 -3.82 -37.02
N GLU A 214 40.45 -2.53 -36.91
CA GLU A 214 40.38 -1.56 -38.02
C GLU A 214 41.43 -1.87 -39.12
N GLY A 215 42.21 -2.96 -38.99
CA GLY A 215 43.19 -3.43 -39.99
C GLY A 215 43.06 -4.87 -40.52
N VAL A 216 42.12 -5.73 -40.08
CA VAL A 216 42.04 -7.15 -40.51
C VAL A 216 40.59 -7.66 -40.66
N VAL A 217 40.30 -8.49 -41.68
CA VAL A 217 38.96 -8.98 -42.05
C VAL A 217 38.86 -10.52 -41.99
N VAL A 218 37.73 -11.05 -41.49
CA VAL A 218 37.42 -12.49 -41.42
C VAL A 218 35.97 -12.76 -41.90
N PRO A 219 35.68 -13.80 -42.70
CA PRO A 219 34.32 -14.20 -43.13
C PRO A 219 33.32 -14.45 -41.98
N ILE A 220 32.03 -14.61 -42.27
CA ILE A 220 30.97 -14.71 -41.25
C ILE A 220 30.59 -16.18 -40.92
N GLU A 221 30.70 -17.06 -41.90
CA GLU A 221 30.45 -18.50 -41.83
C GLU A 221 31.39 -19.15 -40.82
N LEU A 222 32.67 -18.76 -40.86
CA LEU A 222 33.70 -19.18 -39.90
C LEU A 222 33.41 -18.72 -38.47
N ARG A 223 32.65 -17.65 -38.27
CA ARG A 223 32.25 -17.17 -36.92
C ARG A 223 31.17 -18.09 -36.34
N TYR A 224 30.15 -18.41 -37.14
CA TYR A 224 29.10 -19.35 -36.73
C TYR A 224 29.62 -20.77 -36.57
N ALA A 225 30.50 -21.24 -37.46
CA ALA A 225 31.20 -22.51 -37.31
C ALA A 225 32.08 -22.55 -36.06
N GLY A 226 32.80 -21.45 -35.74
CA GLY A 226 33.59 -21.32 -34.52
C GLY A 226 32.73 -21.40 -33.25
N VAL A 227 31.61 -20.69 -33.18
CA VAL A 227 30.67 -20.76 -32.05
C VAL A 227 30.06 -22.16 -31.91
N ALA A 228 29.64 -22.79 -33.00
CA ALA A 228 29.13 -24.16 -32.99
C ALA A 228 30.20 -25.17 -32.51
N ALA A 229 31.45 -25.05 -32.98
CA ALA A 229 32.56 -25.89 -32.55
C ALA A 229 32.89 -25.70 -31.06
N CYS A 230 32.87 -24.46 -30.55
CA CYS A 230 32.98 -24.19 -29.11
C CYS A 230 31.83 -24.84 -28.32
N SER A 231 30.59 -24.79 -28.83
CA SER A 231 29.43 -25.39 -28.18
C SER A 231 29.51 -26.92 -28.11
N LEU A 232 29.94 -27.58 -29.19
CA LEU A 232 30.23 -29.02 -29.21
C LEU A 232 31.41 -29.37 -28.29
N GLY A 233 32.42 -28.49 -28.20
CA GLY A 233 33.51 -28.60 -27.23
C GLY A 233 33.04 -28.57 -25.78
N LEU A 234 32.08 -27.71 -25.44
CA LEU A 234 31.44 -27.66 -24.11
C LEU A 234 30.66 -28.95 -23.79
N LEU A 235 29.98 -29.54 -24.78
CA LEU A 235 29.33 -30.85 -24.62
C LEU A 235 30.35 -31.98 -24.39
N GLY A 236 31.43 -32.02 -25.18
CA GLY A 236 32.51 -33.01 -25.04
C GLY A 236 33.22 -32.92 -23.69
N LEU A 237 33.57 -31.70 -23.27
CA LEU A 237 34.12 -31.43 -21.93
C LEU A 237 33.12 -31.82 -20.83
N GLY A 238 31.83 -31.51 -20.99
CA GLY A 238 30.78 -31.90 -20.05
C GLY A 238 30.60 -33.41 -19.94
N TRP A 239 30.69 -34.16 -21.04
CA TRP A 239 30.66 -35.62 -21.06
C TRP A 239 31.91 -36.26 -20.43
N TRP A 240 33.08 -35.60 -20.57
CA TRP A 240 34.33 -36.04 -19.91
C TRP A 240 34.33 -35.75 -18.41
N LEU A 241 33.88 -34.55 -17.98
CA LEU A 241 33.88 -34.13 -16.57
C LEU A 241 32.83 -34.83 -15.70
N ARG A 242 31.82 -35.50 -16.29
CA ARG A 242 30.72 -36.13 -15.52
C ARG A 242 31.18 -37.12 -14.44
N ARG A 243 32.34 -37.77 -14.63
CA ARG A 243 32.97 -38.69 -13.66
C ARG A 243 33.84 -38.00 -12.60
N ARG A 244 34.05 -36.68 -12.68
CA ARG A 244 34.90 -35.89 -11.76
C ARG A 244 34.12 -34.83 -10.98
N ASN A 245 33.17 -34.14 -11.63
CA ASN A 245 32.29 -33.17 -10.98
C ASN A 245 30.97 -33.09 -11.75
N GLY A 246 29.97 -33.86 -11.31
CA GLY A 246 28.68 -34.00 -12.00
C GLY A 246 27.91 -32.68 -12.12
N ALA A 247 27.92 -31.82 -11.10
CA ALA A 247 27.22 -30.54 -11.14
C ALA A 247 27.82 -29.57 -12.18
N TYR A 248 29.14 -29.44 -12.21
CA TYR A 248 29.82 -28.62 -13.21
C TYR A 248 29.67 -29.21 -14.62
N ALA A 249 29.72 -30.53 -14.75
CA ALA A 249 29.48 -31.23 -16.00
C ALA A 249 28.08 -30.97 -16.57
N LEU A 250 27.03 -31.06 -15.74
CA LEU A 250 25.65 -30.79 -16.15
C LEU A 250 25.43 -29.32 -16.56
N MET A 251 26.04 -28.36 -15.86
CA MET A 251 26.01 -26.95 -16.28
C MET A 251 26.70 -26.74 -17.65
N LEU A 252 27.82 -27.41 -17.90
CA LEU A 252 28.53 -27.32 -19.18
C LEU A 252 27.76 -27.99 -20.33
N GLN A 253 27.14 -29.16 -20.07
CA GLN A 253 26.25 -29.84 -21.02
C GLN A 253 25.02 -28.99 -21.35
N GLY A 254 24.32 -28.46 -20.34
CA GLY A 254 23.15 -27.60 -20.53
C GLY A 254 23.48 -26.31 -21.30
N THR A 255 24.62 -25.68 -20.99
CA THR A 255 25.11 -24.50 -21.72
C THR A 255 25.39 -24.83 -23.19
N GLY A 256 26.05 -25.97 -23.47
CA GLY A 256 26.32 -26.41 -24.84
C GLY A 256 25.07 -26.75 -25.66
N ILE A 257 24.01 -27.29 -25.04
CA ILE A 257 22.71 -27.53 -25.70
C ILE A 257 22.02 -26.20 -26.00
N ALA A 258 21.97 -25.27 -25.03
CA ALA A 258 21.35 -23.97 -25.20
C ALA A 258 22.04 -23.11 -26.27
N VAL A 259 23.38 -23.09 -26.29
CA VAL A 259 24.15 -22.36 -27.31
C VAL A 259 24.00 -23.01 -28.70
N LEU A 260 23.89 -24.34 -28.82
CA LEU A 260 23.53 -24.97 -30.10
C LEU A 260 22.14 -24.56 -30.58
N TYR A 261 21.12 -24.58 -29.70
CA TYR A 261 19.76 -24.12 -30.01
C TYR A 261 19.73 -22.68 -30.54
N LEU A 262 20.42 -21.77 -29.85
CA LEU A 262 20.54 -20.37 -30.25
C LEU A 262 21.35 -20.19 -31.53
N THR A 263 22.37 -21.02 -31.77
CA THR A 263 23.19 -20.98 -32.99
C THR A 263 22.39 -21.42 -34.22
N VAL A 264 21.61 -22.50 -34.11
CA VAL A 264 20.69 -22.95 -35.19
C VAL A 264 19.62 -21.89 -35.47
N PHE A 265 19.04 -21.28 -34.43
CA PHE A 265 18.07 -20.20 -34.58
C PHE A 265 18.67 -18.94 -35.24
N ALA A 266 19.88 -18.52 -34.83
CA ALA A 266 20.58 -17.38 -35.42
C ALA A 266 20.96 -17.62 -36.90
N ALA A 267 21.44 -18.83 -37.21
CA ALA A 267 21.79 -19.25 -38.57
C ALA A 267 20.57 -19.52 -39.49
N MET A 268 19.36 -19.60 -38.93
CA MET A 268 18.11 -19.60 -39.71
C MET A 268 17.56 -18.17 -39.89
N ARG A 269 17.59 -17.34 -38.83
CA ARG A 269 16.72 -16.14 -38.73
C ARG A 269 17.44 -14.78 -38.66
N LEU A 270 18.74 -14.74 -38.31
CA LEU A 270 19.53 -13.50 -38.26
C LEU A 270 20.47 -13.37 -39.45
N HIS A 271 21.10 -14.48 -39.84
CA HIS A 271 21.85 -14.61 -41.07
C HIS A 271 21.37 -15.90 -41.73
N PRO A 272 20.60 -15.84 -42.85
CA PRO A 272 19.88 -16.99 -43.40
C PRO A 272 20.84 -17.97 -44.09
N LEU A 273 21.49 -18.79 -43.28
CA LEU A 273 22.45 -19.84 -43.65
C LEU A 273 21.82 -21.25 -43.62
N LEU A 274 20.66 -21.39 -42.97
CA LEU A 274 19.90 -22.63 -42.83
C LEU A 274 18.44 -22.44 -43.25
N ASP A 275 17.92 -23.36 -44.06
CA ASP A 275 16.50 -23.45 -44.42
C ASP A 275 15.63 -23.92 -43.22
N PRO A 276 14.38 -23.44 -43.06
CA PRO A 276 13.52 -23.86 -41.93
C PRO A 276 13.26 -25.37 -41.82
N SER A 277 13.26 -26.12 -42.93
CA SER A 277 13.12 -27.58 -42.89
C SER A 277 14.36 -28.26 -42.29
N ALA A 278 15.55 -27.81 -42.69
CA ALA A 278 16.83 -28.27 -42.14
C ALA A 278 17.00 -27.83 -40.68
N ALA A 279 16.57 -26.61 -40.33
CA ALA A 279 16.57 -26.11 -38.96
C ALA A 279 15.64 -26.93 -38.06
N LEU A 280 14.41 -27.24 -38.49
CA LEU A 280 13.50 -28.13 -37.74
C LEU A 280 14.11 -29.54 -37.58
N GLY A 281 14.71 -30.10 -38.63
CA GLY A 281 15.42 -31.38 -38.56
C GLY A 281 16.55 -31.38 -37.53
N LEU A 282 17.36 -30.31 -37.49
CA LEU A 282 18.42 -30.12 -36.49
C LEU A 282 17.88 -29.95 -35.07
N LEU A 283 16.81 -29.19 -34.87
CA LEU A 283 16.19 -29.05 -33.54
C LEU A 283 15.58 -30.38 -33.05
N VAL A 284 14.93 -31.14 -33.93
CA VAL A 284 14.44 -32.49 -33.60
C VAL A 284 15.61 -33.42 -33.24
N ALA A 285 16.73 -33.39 -33.98
CA ALA A 285 17.92 -34.16 -33.64
C ALA A 285 18.52 -33.75 -32.27
N VAL A 286 18.58 -32.44 -31.96
CA VAL A 286 19.07 -31.94 -30.66
C VAL A 286 18.14 -32.33 -29.50
N THR A 287 16.81 -32.27 -29.68
CA THR A 287 15.86 -32.71 -28.64
C THR A 287 15.93 -34.21 -28.39
N LEU A 288 16.01 -35.04 -29.44
CA LEU A 288 16.17 -36.49 -29.33
C LEU A 288 17.50 -36.84 -28.63
N PHE A 289 18.59 -36.18 -29.02
CA PHE A 289 19.90 -36.35 -28.37
C PHE A 289 19.85 -35.92 -26.89
N SER A 290 19.20 -34.80 -26.56
CA SER A 290 19.02 -34.33 -25.18
C SER A 290 18.14 -35.29 -24.35
N ALA A 291 17.11 -35.89 -24.95
CA ALA A 291 16.27 -36.89 -24.27
C ALA A 291 17.04 -38.19 -23.99
N ILE A 292 17.82 -38.68 -24.95
CA ILE A 292 18.74 -39.83 -24.77
C ILE A 292 19.79 -39.51 -23.69
N LEU A 293 20.37 -38.30 -23.72
CA LEU A 293 21.36 -37.83 -22.75
C LEU A 293 20.78 -37.64 -21.34
N ALA A 294 19.48 -37.37 -21.23
CA ALA A 294 18.76 -37.31 -19.96
C ALA A 294 18.46 -38.70 -19.39
N ILE A 295 17.93 -39.62 -20.22
CA ILE A 295 17.62 -41.00 -19.83
C ILE A 295 18.91 -41.75 -19.42
N THR A 296 20.00 -41.59 -20.18
CA THR A 296 21.29 -42.25 -19.90
C THR A 296 22.08 -41.68 -18.73
N GLN A 297 21.66 -40.55 -18.15
CA GLN A 297 22.26 -39.94 -16.95
C GLN A 297 21.27 -39.79 -15.79
N ASP A 298 20.06 -40.37 -15.90
CA ASP A 298 18.92 -40.21 -14.97
C ASP A 298 18.66 -38.73 -14.58
N ALA A 299 18.89 -37.82 -15.55
CA ALA A 299 19.06 -36.40 -15.31
C ALA A 299 17.79 -35.58 -15.63
N LEU A 300 16.95 -35.39 -14.62
CA LEU A 300 15.64 -34.75 -14.74
C LEU A 300 15.66 -33.38 -15.45
N GLY A 301 16.65 -32.53 -15.13
CA GLY A 301 16.78 -31.20 -15.75
C GLY A 301 17.03 -31.24 -17.26
N LEU A 302 17.72 -32.27 -17.76
CA LEU A 302 17.92 -32.48 -19.20
C LEU A 302 16.66 -33.03 -19.88
N ALA A 303 15.86 -33.84 -19.18
CA ALA A 303 14.57 -34.34 -19.68
C ALA A 303 13.54 -33.21 -19.80
N ALA A 304 13.48 -32.32 -18.80
CA ALA A 304 12.63 -31.13 -18.82
C ALA A 304 13.05 -30.17 -19.96
N ALA A 305 14.34 -29.89 -20.10
CA ALA A 305 14.88 -29.07 -21.19
C ALA A 305 14.59 -29.67 -22.58
N ALA A 306 14.69 -31.00 -22.73
CA ALA A 306 14.35 -31.69 -23.97
C ALA A 306 12.85 -31.59 -24.31
N ALA A 307 11.96 -31.76 -23.32
CA ALA A 307 10.52 -31.68 -23.51
C ALA A 307 10.05 -30.26 -23.85
N LEU A 308 10.52 -29.26 -23.11
CA LEU A 308 10.26 -27.84 -23.40
C LEU A 308 10.81 -27.44 -24.77
N GLY A 309 12.03 -27.88 -25.10
CA GLY A 309 12.63 -27.68 -26.43
C GLY A 309 11.82 -28.32 -27.55
N GLY A 310 11.25 -29.50 -27.32
CA GLY A 310 10.39 -30.22 -28.26
C GLY A 310 9.08 -29.49 -28.54
N PHE A 311 8.32 -29.10 -27.50
CA PHE A 311 7.11 -28.29 -27.69
C PHE A 311 7.40 -26.90 -28.29
N ALA A 312 8.56 -26.32 -28.01
CA ALA A 312 8.97 -25.03 -28.59
C ALA A 312 9.43 -25.12 -30.05
N ALA A 313 9.99 -26.24 -30.52
CA ALA A 313 10.62 -26.33 -31.83
C ALA A 313 9.67 -25.98 -33.00
N PRO A 314 8.45 -26.54 -33.11
CA PRO A 314 7.50 -26.15 -34.16
C PRO A 314 7.07 -24.68 -34.10
N ILE A 315 7.05 -24.08 -32.90
CA ILE A 315 6.70 -22.66 -32.71
C ILE A 315 7.82 -21.75 -33.22
N LEU A 316 9.07 -22.14 -32.96
CA LEU A 316 10.27 -21.36 -33.35
C LEU A 316 10.57 -21.40 -34.85
N THR A 317 10.19 -22.49 -35.54
CA THR A 317 10.41 -22.67 -37.00
C THR A 317 9.16 -22.45 -37.85
N SER A 318 8.00 -22.12 -37.27
CA SER A 318 6.75 -21.95 -38.03
C SER A 318 6.84 -20.82 -39.06
N THR A 319 6.55 -21.18 -40.32
CA THR A 319 6.42 -20.25 -41.45
C THR A 319 5.00 -19.75 -41.67
N GLY A 320 4.04 -20.15 -40.81
CA GLY A 320 2.62 -19.77 -40.90
C GLY A 320 1.76 -20.64 -41.83
N ALA A 321 2.31 -21.69 -42.46
CA ALA A 321 1.67 -22.48 -43.53
C ALA A 321 0.51 -23.44 -43.12
N GLY A 322 -0.11 -23.25 -41.96
CA GLY A 322 -1.52 -23.63 -41.74
C GLY A 322 -1.94 -25.09 -41.52
N SER A 323 -1.06 -26.09 -41.47
CA SER A 323 -1.48 -27.51 -41.31
C SER A 323 -1.57 -27.99 -39.85
N HIS A 324 -2.75 -27.85 -39.23
CA HIS A 324 -3.03 -28.32 -37.86
C HIS A 324 -2.82 -29.84 -37.69
N VAL A 325 -3.17 -30.64 -38.69
CA VAL A 325 -2.94 -32.10 -38.70
C VAL A 325 -1.46 -32.45 -38.51
N ALA A 326 -0.54 -31.67 -39.09
CA ALA A 326 0.90 -31.91 -38.93
C ALA A 326 1.38 -31.54 -37.52
N LEU A 327 0.90 -30.41 -36.98
CA LEU A 327 1.19 -29.99 -35.60
C LEU A 327 0.69 -30.99 -34.56
N PHE A 328 -0.57 -31.45 -34.70
CA PHE A 328 -1.17 -32.43 -33.78
C PHE A 328 -0.58 -33.83 -33.96
N SER A 329 -0.14 -34.22 -35.17
CA SER A 329 0.62 -35.46 -35.37
C SER A 329 2.00 -35.40 -34.72
N TYR A 330 2.69 -34.24 -34.77
CA TYR A 330 3.95 -34.03 -34.05
C TYR A 330 3.76 -34.10 -32.52
N PHE A 331 2.71 -33.46 -31.98
CA PHE A 331 2.39 -33.59 -30.56
C PHE A 331 1.94 -35.01 -30.18
N ALA A 332 1.23 -35.74 -31.05
CA ALA A 332 0.90 -37.15 -30.81
C ALA A 332 2.17 -38.01 -30.70
N LEU A 333 3.18 -37.78 -31.56
CA LEU A 333 4.47 -38.47 -31.48
C LEU A 333 5.26 -38.10 -30.22
N LEU A 334 5.31 -36.82 -29.85
CA LEU A 334 5.98 -36.35 -28.63
C LEU A 334 5.29 -36.91 -27.37
N ASN A 335 3.96 -36.89 -27.33
CA ASN A 335 3.15 -37.47 -26.27
C ASN A 335 3.25 -39.00 -26.21
N ALA A 336 3.44 -39.69 -27.34
CA ALA A 336 3.73 -41.12 -27.35
C ALA A 336 5.10 -41.40 -26.71
N GLY A 337 6.09 -40.52 -26.90
CA GLY A 337 7.35 -40.54 -26.17
C GLY A 337 7.18 -40.33 -24.66
N ILE A 338 6.35 -39.37 -24.25
CA ILE A 338 6.01 -39.12 -22.82
C ILE A 338 5.28 -40.33 -22.21
N LEU A 339 4.28 -40.88 -22.90
CA LEU A 339 3.55 -42.09 -22.51
C LEU A 339 4.47 -43.31 -22.40
N ALA A 340 5.42 -43.48 -23.33
CA ALA A 340 6.41 -44.54 -23.28
C ALA A 340 7.38 -44.37 -22.09
N ILE A 341 7.80 -43.15 -21.76
CA ILE A 341 8.61 -42.88 -20.57
C ILE A 341 7.79 -43.17 -19.30
N ALA A 342 6.53 -42.71 -19.23
CA ALA A 342 5.62 -42.95 -18.12
C ALA A 342 5.31 -44.45 -17.87
N TRP A 343 5.49 -45.31 -18.87
CA TRP A 343 5.38 -46.77 -18.72
C TRP A 343 6.54 -47.38 -17.88
N PHE A 344 7.73 -46.76 -17.90
CA PHE A 344 8.93 -47.27 -17.23
C PHE A 344 9.35 -46.44 -16.01
N LYS A 345 9.15 -45.13 -16.03
CA LYS A 345 9.54 -44.17 -14.99
C LYS A 345 8.33 -43.34 -14.58
N ALA A 346 7.94 -43.44 -13.31
CA ALA A 346 7.18 -42.40 -12.62
C ALA A 346 8.12 -41.28 -12.13
N TRP A 347 8.95 -40.73 -13.02
CA TRP A 347 9.16 -39.27 -13.08
C TRP A 347 7.76 -38.54 -13.60
N ARG A 348 6.40 -36.80 -12.86
CA ARG A 348 5.16 -35.96 -13.09
C ARG A 348 5.39 -34.56 -13.74
N LEU A 349 6.61 -33.99 -13.71
CA LEU A 349 7.03 -32.85 -14.59
C LEU A 349 6.75 -33.16 -16.06
N LEU A 350 7.35 -34.23 -16.57
CA LEU A 350 7.31 -34.58 -17.99
C LEU A 350 5.88 -34.83 -18.48
N ASN A 351 5.03 -35.45 -17.65
CA ASN A 351 3.64 -35.76 -17.98
C ASN A 351 2.76 -34.51 -18.02
N LEU A 352 2.89 -33.61 -17.03
CA LEU A 352 2.09 -32.39 -17.00
C LEU A 352 2.71 -31.27 -17.90
N ILE A 353 4.00 -31.30 -18.24
CA ILE A 353 4.57 -30.56 -19.41
C ILE A 353 3.87 -31.03 -20.68
N GLY A 354 3.76 -32.34 -20.88
CA GLY A 354 2.98 -32.92 -21.97
C GLY A 354 1.55 -32.40 -22.00
N PHE A 355 0.84 -32.45 -20.86
CA PHE A 355 -0.54 -32.01 -20.74
C PHE A 355 -0.72 -30.51 -21.05
N VAL A 356 0.08 -29.64 -20.42
CA VAL A 356 0.00 -28.17 -20.62
C VAL A 356 0.47 -27.79 -22.02
N GLY A 357 1.52 -28.40 -22.56
CA GLY A 357 1.94 -28.21 -23.94
C GLY A 357 0.83 -28.61 -24.93
N THR A 358 0.25 -29.79 -24.76
CA THR A 358 -0.75 -30.35 -25.69
C THR A 358 -2.09 -29.63 -25.61
N PHE A 359 -2.72 -29.58 -24.43
CA PHE A 359 -4.02 -28.92 -24.28
C PHE A 359 -3.90 -27.40 -24.30
N GLY A 360 -2.80 -26.81 -23.82
CA GLY A 360 -2.58 -25.37 -23.88
C GLY A 360 -2.38 -24.86 -25.30
N ILE A 361 -1.54 -25.52 -26.12
CA ILE A 361 -1.36 -25.15 -27.53
C ILE A 361 -2.59 -25.56 -28.36
N GLY A 362 -3.19 -26.72 -28.08
CA GLY A 362 -4.43 -27.18 -28.74
C GLY A 362 -5.61 -26.23 -28.53
N PHE A 363 -5.84 -25.79 -27.29
CA PHE A 363 -6.85 -24.78 -26.96
C PHE A 363 -6.45 -23.41 -27.54
N ALA A 364 -5.17 -23.00 -27.50
CA ALA A 364 -4.72 -21.76 -28.15
C ALA A 364 -4.98 -21.73 -29.67
N TRP A 365 -4.89 -22.88 -30.35
CA TRP A 365 -5.26 -23.04 -31.76
C TRP A 365 -6.78 -23.04 -31.96
N GLY A 366 -7.52 -23.80 -31.15
CA GLY A 366 -8.98 -24.00 -31.25
C GLY A 366 -9.85 -22.76 -31.09
N MET A 367 -9.25 -21.62 -30.75
CA MET A 367 -9.90 -20.31 -30.66
C MET A 367 -9.51 -19.36 -31.80
N ARG A 368 -8.33 -19.58 -32.39
CA ARG A 368 -7.72 -18.68 -33.37
C ARG A 368 -7.86 -19.20 -34.81
N SER A 369 -8.20 -20.48 -34.98
CA SER A 369 -8.10 -21.16 -36.27
C SER A 369 -9.09 -22.32 -36.46
N TYR A 370 -10.05 -22.53 -35.55
CA TYR A 370 -11.09 -23.55 -35.71
C TYR A 370 -12.31 -23.02 -36.47
N THR A 371 -12.87 -23.85 -37.37
CA THR A 371 -14.20 -23.69 -37.98
C THR A 371 -14.98 -25.00 -37.83
N PRO A 372 -16.33 -25.00 -37.85
CA PRO A 372 -17.13 -26.23 -37.76
C PRO A 372 -16.77 -27.29 -38.82
N GLU A 373 -16.32 -26.86 -40.00
CA GLU A 373 -15.85 -27.71 -41.09
C GLU A 373 -14.65 -28.60 -40.67
N LEU A 374 -13.81 -28.11 -39.75
CA LEU A 374 -12.64 -28.82 -39.25
C LEU A 374 -12.97 -29.84 -38.15
N LEU A 375 -14.23 -29.96 -37.70
CA LEU A 375 -14.65 -30.85 -36.61
C LEU A 375 -14.14 -32.29 -36.81
N TRP A 376 -14.45 -32.90 -37.96
CA TRP A 376 -14.04 -34.27 -38.30
C TRP A 376 -12.52 -34.48 -38.38
N SER A 377 -11.75 -33.40 -38.57
CA SER A 377 -10.27 -33.44 -38.56
C SER A 377 -9.65 -33.14 -37.19
N THR A 378 -10.45 -32.69 -36.22
CA THR A 378 -10.00 -32.19 -34.91
C THR A 378 -10.47 -33.11 -33.77
N GLU A 379 -11.72 -33.55 -33.81
CA GLU A 379 -12.32 -34.43 -32.81
C GLU A 379 -11.53 -35.75 -32.61
N PRO A 380 -11.01 -36.43 -33.66
CA PRO A 380 -10.17 -37.61 -33.46
C PRO A 380 -8.89 -37.33 -32.66
N PHE A 381 -8.28 -36.15 -32.80
CA PHE A 381 -7.13 -35.74 -31.98
C PHE A 381 -7.54 -35.38 -30.56
N LEU A 382 -8.69 -34.72 -30.35
CA LEU A 382 -9.19 -34.41 -29.00
C LEU A 382 -9.49 -35.70 -28.23
N VAL A 383 -10.17 -36.67 -28.85
CA VAL A 383 -10.44 -37.99 -28.28
C VAL A 383 -9.13 -38.75 -28.04
N LEU A 384 -8.19 -38.75 -28.99
CA LEU A 384 -6.88 -39.40 -28.83
C LEU A 384 -6.10 -38.80 -27.64
N PHE A 385 -6.00 -37.47 -27.53
CA PHE A 385 -5.29 -36.84 -26.42
C PHE A 385 -6.00 -37.04 -25.08
N PHE A 386 -7.34 -36.99 -25.04
CA PHE A 386 -8.11 -37.35 -23.85
C PHE A 386 -7.81 -38.79 -23.39
N LEU A 387 -7.86 -39.76 -24.30
CA LEU A 387 -7.55 -41.16 -24.00
C LEU A 387 -6.07 -41.37 -23.61
N MET A 388 -5.13 -40.68 -24.25
CA MET A 388 -3.71 -40.73 -23.88
C MET A 388 -3.48 -40.18 -22.48
N TYR A 389 -4.06 -39.05 -22.09
CA TYR A 389 -3.87 -38.49 -20.75
C TYR A 389 -4.63 -39.25 -19.67
N LEU A 390 -5.81 -39.81 -19.98
CA LEU A 390 -6.50 -40.76 -19.12
C LEU A 390 -5.64 -42.02 -18.90
N ALA A 391 -5.01 -42.56 -19.95
CA ALA A 391 -4.10 -43.70 -19.86
C ALA A 391 -2.82 -43.36 -19.08
N ILE A 392 -2.22 -42.18 -19.28
CA ILE A 392 -1.07 -41.71 -18.49
C ILE A 392 -1.42 -41.61 -17.00
N GLY A 393 -2.58 -41.03 -16.66
CA GLY A 393 -3.07 -40.95 -15.28
C GLY A 393 -3.27 -42.33 -14.66
N LEU A 394 -3.90 -43.26 -15.37
CA LEU A 394 -4.12 -44.64 -14.92
C LEU A 394 -2.80 -45.43 -14.81
N LEU A 395 -1.84 -45.24 -15.70
CA LEU A 395 -0.52 -45.89 -15.66
C LEU A 395 0.35 -45.36 -14.50
N PHE A 396 0.38 -44.04 -14.27
CA PHE A 396 1.04 -43.45 -13.11
C PHE A 396 0.43 -43.97 -11.80
N THR A 397 -0.91 -43.97 -11.71
CA THR A 397 -1.66 -44.50 -10.55
C THR A 397 -1.33 -45.99 -10.33
N ARG A 398 -1.34 -46.80 -11.40
CA ARG A 398 -0.97 -48.22 -11.36
C ARG A 398 0.48 -48.43 -10.91
N ARG A 399 1.41 -47.59 -11.37
CA ARG A 399 2.84 -47.70 -11.02
C ARG A 399 3.08 -47.41 -9.54
N LYS A 400 2.62 -46.26 -9.02
CA LYS A 400 2.71 -45.96 -7.58
C LYS A 400 1.97 -47.00 -6.71
N LEU A 401 0.86 -47.59 -7.18
CA LEU A 401 0.17 -48.70 -6.48
C LEU A 401 0.92 -50.05 -6.53
N LEU A 402 1.82 -50.27 -7.50
CA LEU A 402 2.67 -51.47 -7.57
C LEU A 402 3.95 -51.32 -6.74
N ASP A 403 4.49 -50.10 -6.65
CA ASP A 403 5.65 -49.80 -5.81
C ASP A 403 5.27 -49.66 -4.30
N LEU A 404 3.97 -49.74 -3.96
CA LEU A 404 3.41 -49.73 -2.59
C LEU A 404 3.01 -51.15 -2.10
N ASN A 405 3.91 -51.79 -1.35
CA ASN A 405 3.69 -53.15 -0.83
C ASN A 405 2.77 -53.25 0.40
N ASP A 406 2.57 -52.17 1.16
CA ASP A 406 1.90 -52.16 2.49
C ASP A 406 0.35 -52.31 2.46
N ALA A 407 -0.20 -53.03 1.48
CA ALA A 407 -1.65 -53.06 1.22
C ALA A 407 -2.33 -54.28 1.86
N PRO A 408 -3.40 -54.10 2.67
CA PRO A 408 -4.13 -55.21 3.28
C PRO A 408 -4.79 -56.08 2.21
N ALA A 409 -4.70 -57.40 2.36
CA ALA A 409 -5.26 -58.37 1.41
C ALA A 409 -6.78 -58.53 1.56
N ASP A 410 -7.25 -58.77 2.79
CA ASP A 410 -8.62 -59.21 3.09
C ASP A 410 -9.32 -58.24 4.06
N GLY A 411 -9.48 -56.98 3.64
CA GLY A 411 -10.07 -55.90 4.44
C GLY A 411 -11.49 -55.49 4.00
N ASP A 412 -12.36 -55.21 4.97
CA ASP A 412 -13.71 -54.67 4.73
C ASP A 412 -13.67 -53.33 3.94
N ARG A 413 -14.74 -53.01 3.20
CA ARG A 413 -14.81 -51.90 2.24
C ARG A 413 -14.41 -50.55 2.85
N GLN A 414 -14.79 -50.30 4.10
CA GLN A 414 -14.43 -49.08 4.82
C GLN A 414 -12.93 -49.01 5.16
N ALA A 415 -12.29 -50.15 5.48
CA ALA A 415 -10.86 -50.20 5.79
C ALA A 415 -10.01 -49.93 4.54
N LEU A 416 -10.39 -50.47 3.38
CA LEU A 416 -9.74 -50.19 2.09
C LEU A 416 -9.86 -48.71 1.68
N LEU A 417 -11.02 -48.09 1.91
CA LEU A 417 -11.22 -46.65 1.70
C LEU A 417 -10.34 -45.80 2.63
N GLN A 418 -10.24 -46.14 3.92
CA GLN A 418 -9.38 -45.41 4.86
C GLN A 418 -7.89 -45.60 4.58
N TRP A 419 -7.46 -46.78 4.15
CA TRP A 419 -6.07 -47.04 3.74
C TRP A 419 -5.68 -46.22 2.50
N SER A 420 -6.51 -46.24 1.46
CA SER A 420 -6.28 -45.50 0.22
C SER A 420 -6.28 -43.98 0.44
N ALA A 421 -7.26 -43.46 1.19
CA ALA A 421 -7.33 -42.04 1.55
C ALA A 421 -6.12 -41.55 2.37
N ARG A 422 -5.47 -42.42 3.17
CA ARG A 422 -4.27 -42.07 3.95
C ARG A 422 -2.98 -42.11 3.12
N LYS A 423 -2.85 -42.99 2.14
CA LYS A 423 -1.63 -43.10 1.30
C LYS A 423 -1.55 -42.00 0.23
N GLY A 424 -2.68 -41.51 -0.29
CA GLY A 424 -2.85 -40.20 -0.96
C GLY A 424 -2.08 -39.94 -2.27
N ASP A 425 -0.75 -39.92 -2.20
CA ASP A 425 0.21 -39.45 -3.22
C ASP A 425 0.28 -40.29 -4.52
N TYR A 426 -0.55 -41.34 -4.61
CA TYR A 426 -0.64 -42.22 -5.77
C TYR A 426 -1.67 -41.77 -6.83
N VAL A 427 -2.56 -40.82 -6.51
CA VAL A 427 -3.53 -40.24 -7.45
C VAL A 427 -3.14 -38.79 -7.73
N ASP A 428 -2.71 -38.48 -8.95
CA ASP A 428 -2.56 -37.08 -9.36
C ASP A 428 -3.93 -36.50 -9.74
N GLY A 429 -4.50 -35.71 -8.83
CA GLY A 429 -5.76 -34.99 -9.06
C GLY A 429 -5.74 -34.12 -10.33
N SER A 430 -4.57 -33.59 -10.72
CA SER A 430 -4.39 -32.81 -11.95
C SER A 430 -4.64 -33.65 -13.20
N MET A 431 -4.24 -34.93 -13.18
CA MET A 431 -4.40 -35.87 -14.29
C MET A 431 -5.72 -36.65 -14.22
N LEU A 432 -6.39 -36.70 -13.08
CA LEU A 432 -7.71 -37.31 -12.93
C LEU A 432 -8.84 -36.35 -13.31
N PHE A 433 -8.81 -35.10 -12.81
CA PHE A 433 -9.86 -34.10 -13.04
C PHE A 433 -9.58 -33.17 -14.23
N GLY A 434 -8.31 -33.01 -14.63
CA GLY A 434 -7.93 -32.19 -15.79
C GLY A 434 -8.51 -32.67 -17.12
N PRO A 435 -8.30 -33.95 -17.52
CA PRO A 435 -8.82 -34.48 -18.79
C PRO A 435 -10.35 -34.37 -18.97
N PRO A 436 -11.23 -34.74 -18.02
CA PRO A 436 -12.67 -34.56 -18.21
C PRO A 436 -13.06 -33.09 -18.32
N LEU A 437 -12.57 -32.23 -17.42
CA LEU A 437 -12.95 -30.82 -17.40
C LEU A 437 -12.51 -30.08 -18.68
N VAL A 438 -11.26 -30.27 -19.10
CA VAL A 438 -10.71 -29.63 -20.31
C VAL A 438 -11.26 -30.28 -21.58
N GLY A 439 -11.34 -31.61 -21.63
CA GLY A 439 -11.84 -32.34 -22.79
C GLY A 439 -13.32 -32.02 -23.08
N PHE A 440 -14.16 -31.99 -22.05
CA PHE A 440 -15.58 -31.67 -22.20
C PHE A 440 -15.84 -30.18 -22.44
N GLY A 441 -15.11 -29.28 -21.78
CA GLY A 441 -15.17 -27.84 -22.08
C GLY A 441 -14.78 -27.52 -23.53
N LEU A 442 -13.83 -28.28 -24.11
CA LEU A 442 -13.52 -28.23 -25.54
C LEU A 442 -14.64 -28.85 -26.39
N GLN A 443 -15.20 -30.01 -26.01
CA GLN A 443 -16.30 -30.66 -26.74
C GLN A 443 -17.53 -29.74 -26.87
N LEU A 444 -17.94 -29.05 -25.80
CA LEU A 444 -19.02 -28.06 -25.85
C LEU A 444 -18.73 -26.93 -26.85
N ALA A 445 -17.49 -26.42 -26.87
CA ALA A 445 -17.10 -25.36 -27.81
C ALA A 445 -17.10 -25.82 -29.28
N LEU A 446 -16.84 -27.10 -29.55
CA LEU A 446 -16.98 -27.72 -30.88
C LEU A 446 -18.46 -27.91 -31.26
N VAL A 447 -19.28 -28.41 -30.33
CA VAL A 447 -20.60 -29.00 -30.59
C VAL A 447 -21.79 -28.03 -30.41
N GLN A 448 -21.58 -26.85 -29.81
CA GLN A 448 -22.60 -25.80 -29.56
C GLN A 448 -23.52 -25.40 -30.74
N HIS A 449 -23.17 -25.75 -31.98
CA HIS A 449 -23.93 -25.44 -33.18
C HIS A 449 -25.02 -26.49 -33.53
N LEU A 450 -25.14 -27.56 -32.75
CA LEU A 450 -26.11 -28.65 -32.95
C LEU A 450 -27.13 -28.68 -31.81
N GLU A 451 -28.40 -28.53 -32.14
CA GLU A 451 -29.53 -28.60 -31.20
C GLU A 451 -29.54 -29.95 -30.45
N LEU A 452 -29.76 -29.91 -29.13
CA LEU A 452 -29.66 -31.05 -28.19
C LEU A 452 -28.28 -31.74 -28.06
N ALA A 453 -27.30 -31.49 -28.94
CA ALA A 453 -26.06 -32.28 -28.93
C ALA A 453 -25.20 -32.08 -27.66
N ALA A 454 -25.33 -30.94 -26.97
CA ALA A 454 -24.74 -30.72 -25.65
C ALA A 454 -25.30 -31.69 -24.58
N SER A 455 -26.62 -31.88 -24.52
CA SER A 455 -27.24 -32.80 -23.55
C SER A 455 -26.87 -34.27 -23.83
N PHE A 456 -26.75 -34.65 -25.12
CA PHE A 456 -26.23 -35.97 -25.48
C PHE A 456 -24.73 -36.14 -25.16
N SER A 457 -23.91 -35.10 -25.30
CA SER A 457 -22.49 -35.12 -24.94
C SER A 457 -22.27 -35.32 -23.44
N ALA A 458 -23.04 -34.59 -22.60
CA ALA A 458 -23.02 -34.76 -21.16
C ALA A 458 -23.47 -36.18 -20.75
N LEU A 459 -24.58 -36.67 -21.31
CA LEU A 459 -25.08 -38.02 -21.05
C LEU A 459 -24.06 -39.11 -21.45
N ALA A 460 -23.40 -38.95 -22.60
CA ALA A 460 -22.34 -39.85 -23.05
C ALA A 460 -21.12 -39.85 -22.10
N LEU A 461 -20.67 -38.67 -21.66
CA LEU A 461 -19.57 -38.54 -20.70
C LEU A 461 -19.92 -39.16 -19.34
N GLY A 462 -21.15 -38.94 -18.86
CA GLY A 462 -21.68 -39.57 -17.65
C GLY A 462 -21.66 -41.10 -17.74
N LEU A 463 -22.07 -41.66 -18.88
CA LEU A 463 -21.99 -43.11 -19.14
C LEU A 463 -20.55 -43.64 -19.16
N VAL A 464 -19.60 -42.92 -19.77
CA VAL A 464 -18.17 -43.29 -19.76
C VAL A 464 -17.62 -43.35 -18.34
N TYR A 465 -17.93 -42.36 -17.49
CA TYR A 465 -17.47 -42.36 -16.10
C TYR A 465 -18.19 -43.39 -15.21
N MET A 466 -19.48 -43.69 -15.45
CA MET A 466 -20.15 -44.82 -14.80
C MET A 466 -19.57 -46.18 -15.22
N LEU A 467 -19.17 -46.34 -16.50
CA LEU A 467 -18.52 -47.55 -16.99
C LEU A 467 -17.12 -47.71 -16.36
N LEU A 468 -16.33 -46.63 -16.31
CA LEU A 468 -15.01 -46.63 -15.66
C LEU A 468 -15.12 -46.90 -14.16
N ALA A 469 -16.12 -46.33 -13.47
CA ALA A 469 -16.42 -46.66 -12.08
C ALA A 469 -16.68 -48.16 -11.91
N ARG A 470 -17.50 -48.77 -12.79
CA ARG A 470 -17.82 -50.20 -12.76
C ARG A 470 -16.61 -51.09 -13.02
N LEU A 471 -15.66 -50.67 -13.86
CA LEU A 471 -14.40 -51.38 -14.12
C LEU A 471 -13.39 -51.26 -12.95
N LEU A 472 -13.49 -50.21 -12.14
CA LEU A 472 -12.64 -49.95 -10.97
C LEU A 472 -13.27 -50.34 -9.63
N MET A 473 -14.50 -50.90 -9.64
CA MET A 473 -15.20 -51.40 -8.46
C MET A 473 -14.63 -52.75 -7.97
N GLY A 474 -13.40 -52.74 -7.48
CA GLY A 474 -12.76 -53.89 -6.85
C GLY A 474 -11.34 -53.62 -6.34
N GLY A 475 -11.00 -54.18 -5.18
CA GLY A 475 -9.63 -54.17 -4.64
C GLY A 475 -9.07 -52.77 -4.31
N ARG A 476 -7.76 -52.61 -4.51
CA ARG A 476 -6.96 -51.44 -4.04
C ARG A 476 -7.32 -50.09 -4.69
N ALA A 477 -8.22 -50.06 -5.68
CA ALA A 477 -8.57 -48.85 -6.45
C ALA A 477 -9.93 -48.23 -6.06
N LEU A 478 -10.61 -48.73 -5.01
CA LEU A 478 -12.03 -48.46 -4.75
C LEU A 478 -12.38 -46.95 -4.60
N LEU A 479 -11.49 -46.13 -4.03
CA LEU A 479 -11.62 -44.68 -3.93
C LEU A 479 -11.79 -44.01 -5.32
N LEU A 480 -11.03 -44.48 -6.32
CA LEU A 480 -11.06 -43.97 -7.69
C LEU A 480 -12.41 -44.30 -8.36
N GLY A 481 -12.92 -45.52 -8.13
CA GLY A 481 -14.24 -45.95 -8.61
C GLY A 481 -15.39 -45.09 -8.06
N GLU A 482 -15.34 -44.73 -6.78
CA GLU A 482 -16.35 -43.85 -6.16
C GLU A 482 -16.28 -42.41 -6.70
N THR A 483 -15.08 -41.87 -6.97
CA THR A 483 -14.94 -40.56 -7.63
C THR A 483 -15.50 -40.54 -9.06
N CYS A 484 -15.32 -41.63 -9.82
CA CYS A 484 -15.90 -41.76 -11.16
C CYS A 484 -17.43 -41.88 -11.14
N LEU A 485 -18.01 -42.59 -10.15
CA LEU A 485 -19.46 -42.75 -10.05
C LEU A 485 -20.18 -41.43 -9.76
N ALA A 486 -19.62 -40.61 -8.85
CA ALA A 486 -20.17 -39.29 -8.55
C ALA A 486 -20.23 -38.40 -9.81
N LEU A 487 -19.14 -38.39 -10.59
CA LEU A 487 -19.04 -37.64 -11.85
C LEU A 487 -20.07 -38.09 -12.91
N GLY A 488 -20.56 -39.33 -12.84
CA GLY A 488 -21.62 -39.82 -13.72
C GLY A 488 -23.02 -39.27 -13.43
N VAL A 489 -23.43 -39.20 -12.15
CA VAL A 489 -24.77 -38.73 -11.74
C VAL A 489 -24.95 -37.23 -12.01
N ILE A 490 -23.84 -36.51 -11.89
CA ILE A 490 -23.63 -35.10 -12.20
C ILE A 490 -24.08 -34.78 -13.63
N PHE A 491 -23.41 -35.33 -14.64
CA PHE A 491 -23.72 -35.04 -16.06
C PHE A 491 -25.09 -35.57 -16.52
N ALA A 492 -25.72 -36.47 -15.76
CA ALA A 492 -27.07 -36.97 -16.06
C ALA A 492 -28.18 -36.02 -15.58
N SER A 493 -28.02 -35.39 -14.41
CA SER A 493 -29.05 -34.49 -13.83
C SER A 493 -29.25 -33.21 -14.65
N LEU A 494 -28.17 -32.77 -15.29
CA LEU A 494 -28.10 -31.64 -16.22
C LEU A 494 -29.04 -31.75 -17.43
N ALA A 495 -29.35 -32.96 -17.92
CA ALA A 495 -30.02 -33.12 -19.21
C ALA A 495 -31.44 -32.51 -19.28
N ILE A 496 -32.05 -32.20 -18.12
CA ILE A 496 -33.42 -31.68 -18.00
C ILE A 496 -33.52 -30.15 -18.23
N PRO A 497 -32.76 -29.27 -17.52
CA PRO A 497 -32.80 -27.82 -17.76
C PRO A 497 -32.37 -27.39 -19.17
N LEU A 498 -31.72 -28.28 -19.93
CA LEU A 498 -31.34 -28.04 -21.33
C LEU A 498 -32.49 -28.22 -22.35
N GLY A 499 -33.76 -28.33 -21.91
CA GLY A 499 -34.87 -28.65 -22.82
C GLY A 499 -36.30 -28.22 -22.45
N LEU A 500 -36.54 -27.33 -21.47
CA LEU A 500 -37.91 -26.90 -21.10
C LEU A 500 -38.05 -25.42 -20.68
N ASP A 501 -39.29 -24.92 -20.76
CA ASP A 501 -39.70 -23.51 -20.61
C ASP A 501 -39.74 -22.99 -19.14
N ALA A 502 -39.56 -21.66 -18.96
CA ALA A 502 -39.22 -21.05 -17.66
C ALA A 502 -40.38 -20.59 -16.74
N ARG A 503 -41.56 -20.27 -17.27
CA ARG A 503 -42.65 -19.65 -16.46
C ARG A 503 -43.34 -20.60 -15.50
N TRP A 504 -43.76 -21.75 -16.01
CA TRP A 504 -44.57 -22.71 -15.26
C TRP A 504 -43.71 -23.60 -14.36
N THR A 505 -42.46 -23.88 -14.76
CA THR A 505 -41.43 -24.49 -13.91
C THR A 505 -41.24 -23.68 -12.62
N ALA A 506 -41.15 -22.34 -12.71
CA ALA A 506 -41.05 -21.48 -11.53
C ALA A 506 -42.17 -21.70 -10.50
N ALA A 507 -43.44 -21.65 -10.94
CA ALA A 507 -44.60 -21.79 -10.06
C ALA A 507 -44.77 -23.23 -9.53
N ALA A 508 -44.50 -24.24 -10.36
CA ALA A 508 -44.54 -25.65 -9.95
C ALA A 508 -43.48 -25.95 -8.87
N TRP A 509 -42.22 -25.57 -9.11
CA TRP A 509 -41.10 -25.76 -8.19
C TRP A 509 -41.30 -25.06 -6.83
N ALA A 510 -42.04 -23.95 -6.77
CA ALA A 510 -42.38 -23.28 -5.51
C ALA A 510 -43.21 -24.17 -4.57
N VAL A 511 -44.26 -24.76 -5.13
CA VAL A 511 -45.29 -25.54 -4.42
C VAL A 511 -44.82 -26.98 -4.20
N GLU A 512 -44.20 -27.58 -5.21
CA GLU A 512 -43.55 -28.89 -5.11
C GLU A 512 -42.43 -28.86 -4.07
N GLY A 513 -41.57 -27.83 -4.09
CA GLY A 513 -40.55 -27.61 -3.08
C GLY A 513 -41.14 -27.44 -1.67
N ALA A 514 -42.26 -26.72 -1.51
CA ALA A 514 -42.94 -26.62 -0.22
C ALA A 514 -43.48 -27.98 0.28
N GLY A 515 -44.04 -28.79 -0.62
CA GLY A 515 -44.55 -30.13 -0.32
C GLY A 515 -43.45 -31.11 0.07
N ILE A 516 -42.36 -31.18 -0.72
CA ILE A 516 -41.20 -32.03 -0.43
C ILE A 516 -40.50 -31.57 0.86
N PHE A 517 -40.43 -30.26 1.14
CA PHE A 517 -39.86 -29.75 2.38
C PHE A 517 -40.67 -30.18 3.62
N TRP A 518 -42.00 -30.04 3.56
CA TRP A 518 -42.91 -30.51 4.62
C TRP A 518 -42.83 -32.02 4.84
N LEU A 519 -42.75 -32.81 3.76
CA LEU A 519 -42.60 -34.27 3.84
C LEU A 519 -41.21 -34.67 4.37
N GLY A 520 -40.14 -34.01 3.91
CA GLY A 520 -38.77 -34.23 4.36
C GLY A 520 -38.56 -33.87 5.84
N MET A 521 -39.26 -32.85 6.34
CA MET A 521 -39.33 -32.54 7.78
C MET A 521 -39.99 -33.68 8.57
N ARG A 522 -41.11 -34.24 8.09
CA ARG A 522 -41.78 -35.39 8.73
C ARG A 522 -40.94 -36.67 8.70
N GLN A 523 -40.21 -36.93 7.61
CA GLN A 523 -39.40 -38.14 7.42
C GLN A 523 -37.95 -38.03 7.93
N ARG A 524 -37.52 -36.88 8.45
CA ARG A 524 -36.14 -36.58 8.90
C ARG A 524 -35.03 -36.84 7.85
N ARG A 525 -35.34 -36.87 6.55
CA ARG A 525 -34.35 -37.11 5.47
C ARG A 525 -33.68 -35.81 5.05
N SER A 526 -32.47 -35.55 5.52
CA SER A 526 -31.69 -34.32 5.25
C SER A 526 -31.52 -34.01 3.76
N LEU A 527 -31.20 -35.00 2.94
CA LEU A 527 -31.05 -34.81 1.48
C LEU A 527 -32.34 -34.35 0.81
N ALA A 528 -33.50 -34.84 1.25
CA ALA A 528 -34.81 -34.40 0.71
C ALA A 528 -35.15 -32.97 1.16
N GLN A 529 -34.78 -32.58 2.39
CA GLN A 529 -34.92 -31.21 2.88
C GLN A 529 -34.03 -30.24 2.08
N ALA A 530 -32.80 -30.65 1.75
CA ALA A 530 -31.87 -29.85 0.93
C ALA A 530 -32.36 -29.71 -0.52
N PHE A 531 -32.78 -30.82 -1.15
CA PHE A 531 -33.35 -30.81 -2.50
C PHE A 531 -34.59 -29.92 -2.61
N ALA A 532 -35.51 -30.00 -1.64
CA ALA A 532 -36.70 -29.16 -1.61
C ALA A 532 -36.40 -27.66 -1.56
N LEU A 533 -35.35 -27.26 -0.83
CA LEU A 533 -34.91 -25.87 -0.74
C LEU A 533 -34.17 -25.41 -2.00
N LEU A 534 -33.40 -26.29 -2.66
CA LEU A 534 -32.84 -26.02 -3.98
C LEU A 534 -33.96 -25.79 -5.02
N LEU A 535 -35.04 -26.58 -4.96
CA LEU A 535 -36.20 -26.42 -5.83
C LEU A 535 -36.93 -25.09 -5.59
N GLN A 536 -37.14 -24.69 -4.33
CA GLN A 536 -37.68 -23.36 -3.99
C GLN A 536 -36.74 -22.20 -4.38
N ALA A 537 -35.41 -22.42 -4.39
CA ALA A 537 -34.44 -21.42 -4.83
C ALA A 537 -34.44 -21.26 -6.36
N GLY A 538 -34.45 -22.38 -7.12
CA GLY A 538 -34.60 -22.37 -8.58
C GLY A 538 -35.90 -21.74 -9.04
N SER A 539 -37.00 -22.01 -8.31
CA SER A 539 -38.29 -21.34 -8.49
C SER A 539 -38.19 -19.82 -8.41
N ALA A 540 -37.57 -19.30 -7.34
CA ALA A 540 -37.40 -17.86 -7.14
C ALA A 540 -36.51 -17.22 -8.22
N ALA A 541 -35.44 -17.91 -8.65
CA ALA A 541 -34.57 -17.45 -9.73
C ALA A 541 -35.32 -17.35 -11.08
N ALA A 542 -36.08 -18.38 -11.45
CA ALA A 542 -36.86 -18.40 -12.68
C ALA A 542 -37.95 -17.32 -12.70
N PHE A 543 -38.66 -17.11 -11.57
CA PHE A 543 -39.67 -16.05 -11.46
C PHE A 543 -39.06 -14.63 -11.56
N LEU A 544 -37.89 -14.40 -10.98
CA LEU A 544 -37.20 -13.11 -11.04
C LEU A 544 -36.69 -12.77 -12.45
N ASN A 545 -36.33 -13.78 -13.27
CA ASN A 545 -35.82 -13.60 -14.63
C ASN A 545 -36.86 -13.00 -15.61
N GLU A 546 -38.16 -13.11 -15.28
CA GLU A 546 -39.26 -12.69 -16.16
C GLU A 546 -40.10 -11.52 -15.63
N LEU A 547 -39.64 -10.86 -14.56
CA LEU A 547 -40.37 -9.76 -13.93
C LEU A 547 -40.47 -8.54 -14.86
N ARG A 548 -41.70 -8.06 -15.13
CA ARG A 548 -41.95 -6.79 -15.86
C ARG A 548 -42.84 -5.87 -15.03
N PHE A 549 -42.40 -4.64 -14.82
CA PHE A 549 -43.14 -3.63 -14.06
C PHE A 549 -44.26 -3.02 -14.92
N ALA A 550 -45.50 -3.49 -14.73
CA ALA A 550 -46.68 -2.95 -15.40
C ALA A 550 -47.92 -3.01 -14.48
N SER A 551 -48.70 -1.91 -14.45
CA SER A 551 -49.90 -1.78 -13.63
C SER A 551 -51.01 -2.73 -14.11
N THR A 552 -51.25 -3.80 -13.36
CA THR A 552 -52.28 -4.81 -13.65
C THR A 552 -52.98 -5.26 -12.37
N SER A 553 -54.14 -5.90 -12.48
CA SER A 553 -54.95 -6.30 -11.31
C SER A 553 -54.33 -7.49 -10.55
N LEU A 554 -54.84 -7.73 -9.33
CA LEU A 554 -54.48 -8.88 -8.48
C LEU A 554 -54.54 -10.27 -9.16
N LEU A 555 -55.27 -10.40 -10.27
CA LEU A 555 -55.49 -11.65 -11.00
C LEU A 555 -54.56 -11.84 -12.20
N SER A 556 -53.62 -10.92 -12.46
CA SER A 556 -52.55 -11.17 -13.43
C SER A 556 -51.48 -12.11 -12.83
N GLY A 557 -50.71 -12.78 -13.69
CA GLY A 557 -49.78 -13.84 -13.24
C GLY A 557 -48.65 -13.37 -12.31
N ALA A 558 -48.25 -12.10 -12.38
CA ALA A 558 -47.10 -11.60 -11.61
C ALA A 558 -47.43 -11.27 -10.13
N PRO A 559 -48.49 -10.50 -9.78
CA PRO A 559 -48.93 -10.34 -8.39
C PRO A 559 -49.28 -11.69 -7.74
N LEU A 560 -49.96 -12.58 -8.49
CA LEU A 560 -50.37 -13.88 -8.00
C LEU A 560 -49.18 -14.83 -7.78
N GLY A 561 -48.20 -14.85 -8.70
CA GLY A 561 -46.96 -15.61 -8.55
C GLY A 561 -46.13 -15.13 -7.36
N ALA A 562 -45.99 -13.82 -7.17
CA ALA A 562 -45.31 -13.24 -6.01
C ALA A 562 -46.04 -13.59 -4.69
N LEU A 563 -47.37 -13.53 -4.66
CA LEU A 563 -48.17 -13.88 -3.48
C LEU A 563 -48.03 -15.37 -3.13
N LEU A 564 -48.12 -16.28 -4.11
CA LEU A 564 -47.96 -17.72 -3.88
C LEU A 564 -46.55 -18.10 -3.45
N LEU A 565 -45.51 -17.55 -4.10
CA LEU A 565 -44.11 -17.81 -3.74
C LEU A 565 -43.79 -17.24 -2.36
N GLY A 566 -44.21 -16.00 -2.07
CA GLY A 566 -44.08 -15.39 -0.74
C GLY A 566 -44.80 -16.19 0.35
N GLY A 567 -46.02 -16.66 0.06
CA GLY A 567 -46.81 -17.52 0.94
C GLY A 567 -46.15 -18.88 1.21
N ALA A 568 -45.62 -19.54 0.18
CA ALA A 568 -44.92 -20.82 0.30
C ALA A 568 -43.65 -20.70 1.16
N LEU A 569 -42.87 -19.63 0.98
CA LEU A 569 -41.66 -19.36 1.77
C LEU A 569 -41.99 -19.02 3.23
N LEU A 570 -43.04 -18.22 3.48
CA LEU A 570 -43.53 -17.93 4.84
C LEU A 570 -44.14 -19.18 5.52
N PHE A 571 -44.77 -20.08 4.77
CA PHE A 571 -45.25 -21.37 5.28
C PHE A 571 -44.08 -22.26 5.72
N SER A 572 -43.04 -22.42 4.88
CA SER A 572 -41.81 -23.13 5.27
C SER A 572 -41.16 -22.50 6.52
N PHE A 573 -41.15 -21.18 6.64
CA PHE A 573 -40.66 -20.47 7.83
C PHE A 573 -41.51 -20.75 9.09
N ASP A 574 -42.83 -20.74 9.01
CA ASP A 574 -43.69 -20.95 10.19
C ASP A 574 -43.67 -22.42 10.66
N GLN A 575 -43.53 -23.39 9.74
CA GLN A 575 -43.28 -24.79 10.12
C GLN A 575 -41.94 -24.95 10.87
N LEU A 576 -40.88 -24.28 10.38
CA LEU A 576 -39.58 -24.18 11.07
C LEU A 576 -39.64 -23.41 12.40
N ARG A 577 -40.68 -22.58 12.62
CA ARG A 577 -40.94 -21.87 13.88
C ARG A 577 -41.71 -22.71 14.89
N ARG A 578 -42.63 -23.58 14.43
CA ARG A 578 -43.43 -24.48 15.27
C ARG A 578 -42.69 -25.75 15.71
N THR A 579 -41.67 -26.19 14.97
CA THR A 579 -40.87 -27.38 15.32
C THR A 579 -39.93 -27.11 16.50
N PRO A 580 -39.86 -27.99 17.52
CA PRO A 580 -38.91 -27.84 18.64
C PRO A 580 -37.43 -27.84 18.19
N GLN A 581 -36.61 -27.00 18.81
CA GLN A 581 -35.22 -26.77 18.37
C GLN A 581 -34.35 -28.04 18.39
N GLU A 582 -34.56 -28.93 19.35
CA GLU A 582 -33.81 -30.19 19.48
C GLU A 582 -33.97 -31.13 18.27
N GLN A 583 -35.09 -31.02 17.54
CA GLN A 583 -35.41 -31.91 16.41
C GLN A 583 -34.91 -31.38 15.06
N LEU A 584 -34.30 -30.18 15.04
CA LEU A 584 -33.85 -29.50 13.82
C LEU A 584 -32.33 -29.69 13.58
N PRO A 585 -31.91 -30.09 12.37
CA PRO A 585 -30.51 -30.00 11.94
C PRO A 585 -29.98 -28.56 12.01
N ASN A 586 -28.71 -28.38 12.37
CA ASN A 586 -28.13 -27.04 12.62
C ASN A 586 -28.13 -26.13 11.38
N TRP A 587 -27.93 -26.70 10.18
CA TRP A 587 -27.98 -25.95 8.91
C TRP A 587 -29.35 -25.31 8.65
N LEU A 588 -30.45 -25.95 9.08
CA LEU A 588 -31.81 -25.39 9.01
C LEU A 588 -32.07 -24.32 10.08
N LYS A 589 -31.49 -24.46 11.28
CA LYS A 589 -31.63 -23.49 12.39
C LYS A 589 -31.03 -22.13 12.03
N GLU A 590 -29.77 -22.14 11.59
CA GLU A 590 -28.93 -20.94 11.59
C GLU A 590 -28.93 -20.22 10.24
N GLY A 591 -28.96 -20.95 9.11
CA GLY A 591 -28.91 -20.38 7.76
C GLY A 591 -30.28 -20.13 7.13
N ILE A 592 -31.11 -21.18 7.01
CA ILE A 592 -32.30 -21.16 6.13
C ILE A 592 -33.53 -20.52 6.77
N ARG A 593 -33.75 -20.73 8.07
CA ARG A 593 -34.90 -20.13 8.78
C ARG A 593 -34.99 -18.60 8.62
N PRO A 594 -33.93 -17.79 8.76
CA PRO A 594 -34.03 -16.35 8.47
C PRO A 594 -34.21 -16.05 6.97
N LEU A 595 -33.57 -16.83 6.08
CA LEU A 595 -33.67 -16.63 4.62
C LEU A 595 -35.13 -16.70 4.14
N LEU A 596 -35.87 -17.73 4.57
CA LEU A 596 -37.27 -17.96 4.18
C LEU A 596 -38.19 -16.80 4.61
N ALA A 597 -37.98 -16.23 5.80
CA ALA A 597 -38.74 -15.07 6.26
C ALA A 597 -38.40 -13.79 5.47
N VAL A 598 -37.12 -13.57 5.13
CA VAL A 598 -36.70 -12.40 4.33
C VAL A 598 -37.23 -12.50 2.90
N ALA A 599 -37.09 -13.64 2.25
CA ALA A 599 -37.59 -13.86 0.89
C ALA A 599 -39.13 -13.78 0.85
N GLY A 600 -39.81 -14.42 1.81
CA GLY A 600 -41.26 -14.38 1.93
C GLY A 600 -41.84 -12.97 2.12
N LEU A 601 -41.24 -12.16 3.01
CA LEU A 601 -41.61 -10.75 3.15
C LEU A 601 -41.22 -9.91 1.93
N GLY A 602 -40.10 -10.23 1.27
CA GLY A 602 -39.65 -9.55 0.04
C GLY A 602 -40.68 -9.65 -1.09
N PHE A 603 -41.21 -10.84 -1.36
CA PHE A 603 -42.26 -11.02 -2.37
C PHE A 603 -43.59 -10.32 -2.01
N LEU A 604 -43.92 -10.16 -0.72
CA LEU A 604 -45.05 -9.33 -0.29
C LEU A 604 -44.78 -7.82 -0.48
N TYR A 605 -43.54 -7.36 -0.25
CA TYR A 605 -43.18 -5.95 -0.46
C TYR A 605 -43.19 -5.52 -1.93
N LEU A 606 -43.08 -6.45 -2.88
CA LEU A 606 -43.27 -6.21 -4.32
C LEU A 606 -44.71 -5.82 -4.70
N LEU A 607 -45.71 -6.02 -3.83
CA LEU A 607 -47.08 -5.60 -4.12
C LEU A 607 -47.21 -4.07 -4.25
N ALA A 608 -46.52 -3.28 -3.42
CA ALA A 608 -46.62 -1.82 -3.46
C ALA A 608 -46.17 -1.20 -4.81
N PRO A 609 -45.00 -1.52 -5.39
CA PRO A 609 -44.60 -1.02 -6.71
C PRO A 609 -45.42 -1.59 -7.89
N LEU A 610 -46.24 -2.63 -7.67
CA LEU A 610 -47.21 -3.12 -8.67
C LEU A 610 -48.53 -2.32 -8.66
N PHE A 611 -48.82 -1.57 -7.59
CA PHE A 611 -50.04 -0.76 -7.45
C PHE A 611 -49.82 0.77 -7.48
N PHE A 612 -48.71 1.28 -6.97
CA PHE A 612 -48.52 2.72 -6.73
C PHE A 612 -47.36 3.34 -7.51
N ALA A 613 -47.53 4.61 -7.90
CA ALA A 613 -46.45 5.45 -8.41
C ALA A 613 -45.41 5.74 -7.30
N ALA A 614 -44.17 6.04 -7.68
CA ALA A 614 -42.99 6.01 -6.79
C ALA A 614 -43.14 6.75 -5.45
N GLN A 615 -43.74 7.94 -5.41
CA GLN A 615 -43.97 8.68 -4.16
C GLN A 615 -44.98 7.95 -3.24
N GLY A 616 -46.04 7.39 -3.82
CA GLY A 616 -47.02 6.56 -3.09
C GLY A 616 -46.39 5.26 -2.60
N THR A 617 -45.53 4.63 -3.41
CA THR A 617 -44.77 3.42 -3.02
C THR A 617 -43.78 3.73 -1.89
N ALA A 618 -43.08 4.88 -1.93
CA ALA A 618 -42.14 5.29 -0.88
C ALA A 618 -42.83 5.48 0.48
N ILE A 619 -43.97 6.18 0.50
CA ILE A 619 -44.80 6.33 1.70
C ILE A 619 -45.37 4.97 2.14
N SER A 620 -45.86 4.16 1.21
CA SER A 620 -46.40 2.81 1.50
C SER A 620 -45.35 1.88 2.10
N TRP A 621 -44.10 1.90 1.62
CA TRP A 621 -43.00 1.13 2.19
C TRP A 621 -42.57 1.63 3.57
N ALA A 622 -42.57 2.95 3.81
CA ALA A 622 -42.30 3.52 5.13
C ALA A 622 -43.36 3.11 6.19
N LEU A 623 -44.64 3.10 5.79
CA LEU A 623 -45.78 2.68 6.62
C LEU A 623 -45.85 1.15 6.78
N ALA A 624 -45.66 0.38 5.71
CA ALA A 624 -45.60 -1.08 5.76
C ALA A 624 -44.44 -1.57 6.64
N GLY A 625 -43.29 -0.91 6.60
CA GLY A 625 -42.20 -1.16 7.53
C GLY A 625 -42.53 -0.85 8.98
N LEU A 626 -43.33 0.18 9.27
CA LEU A 626 -43.81 0.45 10.63
C LEU A 626 -44.80 -0.63 11.10
N ALA A 627 -45.62 -1.17 10.19
CA ALA A 627 -46.50 -2.30 10.47
C ALA A 627 -45.73 -3.62 10.68
N THR A 628 -44.74 -3.95 9.85
CA THR A 628 -43.92 -5.17 10.02
C THR A 628 -42.99 -5.07 11.22
N LEU A 629 -42.58 -3.86 11.64
CA LEU A 629 -41.92 -3.61 12.93
C LEU A 629 -42.84 -4.01 14.10
N PHE A 630 -44.08 -3.52 14.11
CA PHE A 630 -45.07 -3.84 15.15
C PHE A 630 -45.40 -5.34 15.20
N VAL A 631 -45.54 -6.00 14.04
CA VAL A 631 -45.71 -7.46 13.95
C VAL A 631 -44.45 -8.20 14.41
N GLY A 632 -43.25 -7.70 14.08
CA GLY A 632 -41.97 -8.29 14.49
C GLY A 632 -41.76 -8.27 16.01
N LEU A 633 -42.15 -7.17 16.68
CA LEU A 633 -42.18 -7.08 18.14
C LEU A 633 -43.17 -8.08 18.74
N ARG A 634 -44.41 -8.15 18.22
CA ARG A 634 -45.42 -9.13 18.68
C ARG A 634 -45.01 -10.59 18.48
N LEU A 635 -44.31 -10.91 17.40
CA LEU A 635 -43.84 -12.27 17.10
C LEU A 635 -42.50 -12.62 17.77
N GLN A 636 -41.86 -11.66 18.46
CA GLN A 636 -40.50 -11.74 19.01
C GLN A 636 -39.48 -12.24 17.97
N SER A 637 -39.58 -11.70 16.75
CA SER A 637 -38.87 -12.19 15.57
C SER A 637 -37.84 -11.16 15.08
N ARG A 638 -36.56 -11.38 15.38
CA ARG A 638 -35.46 -10.49 14.96
C ARG A 638 -35.44 -10.28 13.44
N THR A 639 -35.73 -11.33 12.66
CA THR A 639 -35.77 -11.25 11.19
C THR A 639 -36.85 -10.30 10.69
N PHE A 640 -38.02 -10.26 11.31
CA PHE A 640 -39.09 -9.31 10.94
C PHE A 640 -38.67 -7.87 11.23
N LEU A 641 -37.96 -7.61 12.34
CA LEU A 641 -37.43 -6.27 12.63
C LEU A 641 -36.37 -5.83 11.60
N PHE A 642 -35.47 -6.72 11.19
CA PHE A 642 -34.52 -6.40 10.10
C PHE A 642 -35.24 -6.16 8.77
N SER A 643 -36.23 -6.98 8.41
CA SER A 643 -37.07 -6.77 7.21
C SER A 643 -37.92 -5.50 7.27
N ALA A 644 -38.28 -5.04 8.47
CA ALA A 644 -38.99 -3.78 8.69
C ALA A 644 -38.07 -2.58 8.49
N PHE A 645 -36.91 -2.55 9.16
CA PHE A 645 -35.91 -1.50 8.98
C PHE A 645 -35.44 -1.41 7.52
N ALA A 646 -35.25 -2.55 6.85
CA ALA A 646 -34.87 -2.60 5.44
C ALA A 646 -35.92 -1.94 4.51
N ILE A 647 -37.22 -2.23 4.69
CA ILE A 647 -38.24 -1.67 3.80
C ILE A 647 -38.51 -0.18 4.07
N GLN A 648 -38.36 0.30 5.31
CA GLN A 648 -38.41 1.73 5.60
C GLN A 648 -37.24 2.49 4.95
N LEU A 649 -36.03 1.91 4.98
CA LEU A 649 -34.86 2.48 4.30
C LEU A 649 -35.00 2.47 2.78
N LEU A 650 -35.59 1.42 2.20
CA LEU A 650 -35.95 1.36 0.77
C LEU A 650 -37.01 2.40 0.40
N GLY A 651 -38.01 2.64 1.25
CA GLY A 651 -38.98 3.73 1.08
C GLY A 651 -38.32 5.12 1.04
N GLY A 652 -37.41 5.38 1.99
CA GLY A 652 -36.58 6.59 1.99
C GLY A 652 -35.72 6.72 0.73
N ALA A 653 -35.03 5.64 0.31
CA ALA A 653 -34.21 5.62 -0.89
C ALA A 653 -35.03 5.86 -2.18
N LEU A 654 -36.22 5.26 -2.29
CA LEU A 654 -37.11 5.45 -3.44
C LEU A 654 -37.57 6.91 -3.56
N PHE A 655 -37.85 7.58 -2.44
CA PHE A 655 -38.15 9.01 -2.42
C PHE A 655 -36.94 9.85 -2.87
N LEU A 656 -35.74 9.57 -2.36
CA LEU A 656 -34.51 10.26 -2.76
C LEU A 656 -34.20 10.11 -4.26
N LEU A 657 -34.45 8.93 -4.85
CA LEU A 657 -34.27 8.65 -6.28
C LEU A 657 -35.26 9.41 -7.20
N HIS A 658 -36.33 9.98 -6.66
CA HIS A 658 -37.35 10.74 -7.41
C HIS A 658 -37.33 12.24 -7.12
N LEU A 659 -36.28 12.74 -6.47
CA LEU A 659 -36.04 14.17 -6.32
C LEU A 659 -35.69 14.81 -7.66
N LYS A 660 -36.15 16.05 -7.85
CA LYS A 660 -35.80 16.91 -8.98
C LYS A 660 -35.31 18.26 -8.46
N GLY A 661 -34.34 18.86 -9.15
CA GLY A 661 -33.96 20.25 -8.91
C GLY A 661 -35.08 21.20 -9.34
N ALA A 662 -35.12 22.40 -8.77
CA ALA A 662 -36.01 23.47 -9.22
C ALA A 662 -35.32 24.38 -10.25
N ASP A 663 -36.11 24.94 -11.16
CA ASP A 663 -35.67 25.95 -12.11
C ASP A 663 -35.47 27.31 -11.41
N GLY A 664 -34.63 28.18 -11.99
CA GLY A 664 -33.97 29.29 -11.29
C GLY A 664 -34.84 30.35 -10.61
N ASP A 665 -36.12 30.48 -10.99
CA ASP A 665 -37.07 31.42 -10.37
C ASP A 665 -37.72 30.88 -9.07
N ALA A 666 -37.51 29.60 -8.73
CA ALA A 666 -38.02 29.02 -7.50
C ALA A 666 -37.17 29.44 -6.28
N GLY A 667 -37.82 29.92 -5.22
CA GLY A 667 -37.14 30.29 -3.96
C GLY A 667 -36.48 29.13 -3.20
N GLY A 668 -36.69 27.88 -3.63
CA GLY A 668 -36.09 26.67 -3.08
C GLY A 668 -35.35 25.87 -4.15
N VAL A 669 -34.39 25.04 -3.72
CA VAL A 669 -33.48 24.25 -4.56
C VAL A 669 -34.15 23.03 -5.23
N LEU A 670 -35.23 22.50 -4.65
CA LEU A 670 -35.87 21.25 -5.09
C LEU A 670 -37.31 21.48 -5.58
N SER A 671 -37.67 20.91 -6.75
CA SER A 671 -38.99 21.11 -7.35
C SER A 671 -40.06 20.21 -6.70
N SER A 672 -40.82 20.83 -5.80
CA SER A 672 -42.14 20.41 -5.28
C SER A 672 -42.58 21.31 -4.12
N GLY A 673 -41.68 22.13 -3.56
CA GLY A 673 -42.02 23.10 -2.53
C GLY A 673 -42.64 22.44 -1.30
N TRP A 674 -43.78 22.97 -0.84
CA TRP A 674 -44.47 22.49 0.35
C TRP A 674 -44.90 21.01 0.30
N SER A 675 -45.21 20.44 -0.87
CA SER A 675 -45.57 19.01 -0.97
C SER A 675 -44.35 18.10 -0.84
N GLY A 676 -43.20 18.53 -1.35
CA GLY A 676 -41.90 17.87 -1.15
C GLY A 676 -41.47 17.92 0.31
N LEU A 677 -41.57 19.10 0.93
CA LEU A 677 -41.30 19.31 2.35
C LEU A 677 -42.17 18.41 3.24
N MET A 678 -43.49 18.37 2.98
CA MET A 678 -44.41 17.48 3.69
C MET A 678 -44.08 15.99 3.49
N SER A 679 -43.80 15.56 2.26
CA SER A 679 -43.49 14.15 1.97
C SER A 679 -42.19 13.69 2.62
N ALA A 680 -41.12 14.49 2.52
CA ALA A 680 -39.84 14.24 3.18
C ALA A 680 -39.99 14.23 4.70
N SER A 681 -40.76 15.16 5.26
CA SER A 681 -41.03 15.24 6.70
C SER A 681 -41.83 14.03 7.20
N LEU A 682 -42.85 13.58 6.47
CA LEU A 682 -43.69 12.45 6.86
C LEU A 682 -42.90 11.13 6.85
N ILE A 683 -42.11 10.87 5.81
CA ILE A 683 -41.23 9.69 5.76
C ILE A 683 -40.15 9.79 6.85
N GLY A 684 -39.54 10.97 7.04
CA GLY A 684 -38.55 11.21 8.09
C GLY A 684 -39.08 11.01 9.50
N LEU A 685 -40.29 11.47 9.79
CA LEU A 685 -40.97 11.28 11.07
C LEU A 685 -41.43 9.82 11.27
N ALA A 686 -41.81 9.10 10.21
CA ALA A 686 -42.13 7.67 10.31
C ALA A 686 -40.88 6.81 10.66
N LEU A 687 -39.72 7.15 10.10
CA LEU A 687 -38.42 6.54 10.44
C LEU A 687 -38.04 6.83 11.91
N ILE A 688 -38.10 8.10 12.32
CA ILE A 688 -37.76 8.51 13.70
C ILE A 688 -38.78 7.95 14.72
N GLY A 689 -40.06 7.91 14.37
CA GLY A 689 -41.13 7.34 15.20
C GLY A 689 -40.97 5.83 15.38
N GLY A 690 -40.72 5.09 14.30
CA GLY A 690 -40.41 3.65 14.37
C GLY A 690 -39.16 3.36 15.21
N MET A 691 -38.12 4.18 15.07
CA MET A 691 -36.92 4.12 15.93
C MET A 691 -37.26 4.38 17.41
N LEU A 692 -38.02 5.43 17.74
CA LEU A 692 -38.38 5.76 19.11
C LEU A 692 -39.25 4.66 19.76
N VAL A 693 -40.19 4.06 19.01
CA VAL A 693 -41.00 2.92 19.48
C VAL A 693 -40.13 1.70 19.75
N ALA A 694 -39.33 1.25 18.78
CA ALA A 694 -38.48 0.08 18.95
C ALA A 694 -37.40 0.29 20.04
N SER A 695 -36.89 1.51 20.24
CA SER A 695 -35.91 1.81 21.31
C SER A 695 -36.40 1.64 22.75
N ARG A 696 -37.71 1.38 22.95
CA ARG A 696 -38.33 1.14 24.26
C ARG A 696 -38.47 -0.34 24.60
N ASP A 697 -38.38 -1.24 23.62
CA ASP A 697 -38.53 -2.69 23.81
C ASP A 697 -37.21 -3.32 24.32
N ALA A 698 -37.30 -4.23 25.29
CA ALA A 698 -36.14 -4.92 25.86
C ALA A 698 -35.39 -5.75 24.80
N MET A 699 -36.10 -6.49 23.93
CA MET A 699 -35.49 -7.30 22.88
C MET A 699 -34.63 -6.47 21.92
N VAL A 700 -34.94 -5.18 21.75
CA VAL A 700 -34.20 -4.24 20.91
C VAL A 700 -33.06 -3.57 21.66
N ARG A 701 -33.24 -3.25 22.95
CA ARG A 701 -32.20 -2.66 23.81
C ARG A 701 -31.03 -3.61 24.05
N ASP A 702 -31.32 -4.89 24.25
CA ASP A 702 -30.32 -5.88 24.67
C ASP A 702 -29.58 -6.52 23.47
N ASP A 703 -30.05 -6.31 22.22
CA ASP A 703 -29.37 -6.78 20.99
C ASP A 703 -28.57 -5.66 20.29
N PRO A 704 -27.22 -5.68 20.34
CA PRO A 704 -26.37 -4.67 19.71
C PRO A 704 -26.32 -4.76 18.17
N ARG A 705 -27.02 -5.71 17.53
CA ARG A 705 -27.27 -5.73 16.08
C ARG A 705 -28.53 -4.93 15.74
N LEU A 706 -29.60 -5.07 16.54
CA LEU A 706 -30.84 -4.31 16.36
C LEU A 706 -30.62 -2.81 16.64
N LEU A 707 -29.90 -2.45 17.70
CA LEU A 707 -29.51 -1.05 17.96
C LEU A 707 -28.73 -0.40 16.81
N ARG A 708 -27.90 -1.18 16.08
CA ARG A 708 -27.18 -0.67 14.90
C ARG A 708 -28.14 -0.39 13.74
N GLY A 709 -29.03 -1.33 13.40
CA GLY A 709 -30.06 -1.10 12.37
C GLY A 709 -30.93 0.13 12.69
N LEU A 710 -31.37 0.23 13.94
CA LEU A 710 -32.13 1.34 14.50
C LEU A 710 -31.42 2.70 14.33
N SER A 711 -30.09 2.74 14.49
CA SER A 711 -29.29 3.97 14.30
C SER A 711 -29.16 4.40 12.83
N VAL A 712 -29.26 3.46 11.87
CA VAL A 712 -29.31 3.76 10.43
C VAL A 712 -30.69 4.28 10.02
N VAL A 713 -31.75 3.74 10.62
CA VAL A 713 -33.14 4.25 10.47
C VAL A 713 -33.25 5.69 10.99
N LEU A 714 -32.68 5.99 12.17
CA LEU A 714 -32.57 7.35 12.69
C LEU A 714 -31.81 8.29 11.74
N LEU A 715 -30.69 7.82 11.17
CA LEU A 715 -29.89 8.60 10.21
C LEU A 715 -30.71 8.98 8.97
N ALA A 716 -31.41 8.02 8.35
CA ALA A 716 -32.24 8.27 7.19
C ALA A 716 -33.37 9.29 7.49
N GLY A 717 -33.98 9.22 8.67
CA GLY A 717 -34.98 10.20 9.10
C GLY A 717 -34.41 11.61 9.27
N LEU A 718 -33.21 11.72 9.88
CA LEU A 718 -32.51 13.01 10.04
C LEU A 718 -32.06 13.61 8.69
N VAL A 719 -31.63 12.77 7.74
CA VAL A 719 -31.30 13.19 6.37
C VAL A 719 -32.53 13.81 5.69
N LEU A 720 -33.67 13.10 5.68
CA LEU A 720 -34.89 13.58 5.03
C LEU A 720 -35.43 14.89 5.63
N ILE A 721 -35.35 15.07 6.95
CA ILE A 721 -35.76 16.32 7.61
C ILE A 721 -34.83 17.49 7.26
N ASN A 722 -33.51 17.28 7.20
CA ASN A 722 -32.58 18.36 6.84
C ASN A 722 -32.59 18.66 5.33
N LEU A 723 -32.94 17.68 4.50
CA LEU A 723 -33.24 17.87 3.08
C LEU A 723 -34.53 18.69 2.88
N ALA A 724 -35.55 18.51 3.73
CA ALA A 724 -36.85 19.16 3.58
C ALA A 724 -36.77 20.71 3.54
N VAL A 725 -35.73 21.30 4.13
CA VAL A 725 -35.44 22.74 4.08
C VAL A 725 -35.13 23.24 2.65
N LEU A 726 -34.54 22.39 1.80
CA LEU A 726 -34.17 22.76 0.42
C LEU A 726 -35.38 22.94 -0.51
N PHE A 727 -36.58 22.50 -0.14
CA PHE A 727 -37.77 22.81 -0.94
C PHE A 727 -38.25 24.27 -0.77
N VAL A 728 -37.70 25.02 0.20
CA VAL A 728 -38.18 26.38 0.55
C VAL A 728 -37.06 27.42 0.68
N LEU A 729 -35.82 27.01 0.98
CA LEU A 729 -34.68 27.94 1.12
C LEU A 729 -33.59 27.73 0.05
N PRO A 730 -32.93 28.81 -0.43
CA PRO A 730 -31.78 28.71 -1.32
C PRO A 730 -30.51 28.30 -0.56
N TRP A 731 -29.60 27.62 -1.26
CA TRP A 731 -28.33 27.05 -0.75
C TRP A 731 -27.57 27.94 0.24
N ARG A 732 -27.40 29.25 -0.04
CA ARG A 732 -26.66 30.17 0.84
C ARG A 732 -27.31 30.27 2.23
N THR A 733 -28.63 30.37 2.31
CA THR A 733 -29.32 30.41 3.62
C THR A 733 -29.46 29.02 4.25
N ALA A 734 -29.68 27.98 3.43
CA ALA A 734 -29.76 26.59 3.90
C ALA A 734 -28.45 26.14 4.57
N SER A 735 -27.29 26.59 4.06
CA SER A 735 -25.97 26.38 4.68
C SER A 735 -25.90 26.85 6.15
N GLY A 736 -26.40 28.07 6.44
CA GLY A 736 -26.45 28.59 7.81
C GLY A 736 -27.42 27.82 8.72
N VAL A 737 -28.57 27.42 8.18
CA VAL A 737 -29.53 26.56 8.90
C VAL A 737 -28.91 25.19 9.21
N TRP A 738 -28.22 24.58 8.25
CA TRP A 738 -27.50 23.32 8.43
C TRP A 738 -26.35 23.41 9.45
N ALA A 739 -25.63 24.53 9.53
CA ALA A 739 -24.66 24.76 10.58
C ALA A 739 -25.29 24.82 11.98
N ALA A 740 -26.44 25.49 12.12
CA ALA A 740 -27.18 25.55 13.38
C ALA A 740 -27.79 24.19 13.76
N CYS A 741 -28.46 23.52 12.83
CA CYS A 741 -28.99 22.16 13.00
C CYS A 741 -27.88 21.14 13.31
N GLY A 742 -26.72 21.25 12.68
CA GLY A 742 -25.57 20.38 12.92
C GLY A 742 -25.07 20.48 14.36
N LEU A 743 -24.98 21.70 14.91
CA LEU A 743 -24.66 21.90 16.33
C LEU A 743 -25.73 21.31 17.27
N LEU A 744 -27.02 21.49 16.96
CA LEU A 744 -28.12 20.93 17.76
C LEU A 744 -28.10 19.40 17.72
N ILE A 745 -27.87 18.80 16.56
CA ILE A 745 -27.75 17.34 16.38
C ILE A 745 -26.51 16.81 17.11
N ILE A 746 -25.36 17.50 17.06
CA ILE A 746 -24.17 17.17 17.86
C ILE A 746 -24.51 17.19 19.36
N TRP A 747 -25.20 18.22 19.84
CA TRP A 747 -25.59 18.32 21.25
C TRP A 747 -26.56 17.20 21.68
N LEU A 748 -27.60 16.96 20.89
CA LEU A 748 -28.63 15.94 21.17
C LEU A 748 -28.09 14.51 21.09
N SER A 749 -27.18 14.23 20.14
CA SER A 749 -26.56 12.91 19.97
C SER A 749 -25.56 12.57 21.07
N LEU A 750 -24.85 13.55 21.63
CA LEU A 750 -24.04 13.38 22.84
C LEU A 750 -24.92 13.12 24.07
N TYR A 751 -26.11 13.73 24.15
CA TYR A 751 -27.09 13.48 25.22
C TYR A 751 -27.74 12.08 25.12
N LEU A 752 -28.21 11.69 23.94
CA LEU A 752 -28.85 10.39 23.66
C LEU A 752 -27.86 9.23 23.42
N GLN A 753 -26.55 9.51 23.51
CA GLN A 753 -25.43 8.60 23.23
C GLN A 753 -25.43 7.93 21.83
N GLN A 754 -26.00 8.61 20.83
CA GLN A 754 -26.20 8.08 19.47
C GLN A 754 -25.04 8.41 18.52
N ARG A 755 -24.03 7.52 18.44
CA ARG A 755 -22.82 7.67 17.60
C ARG A 755 -23.11 8.08 16.13
N VAL A 756 -24.13 7.50 15.50
CA VAL A 756 -24.43 7.76 14.08
C VAL A 756 -25.03 9.15 13.86
N SER A 757 -25.94 9.58 14.74
CA SER A 757 -26.50 10.93 14.74
C SER A 757 -25.41 11.99 14.98
N PHE A 758 -24.44 11.69 15.86
CA PHE A 758 -23.28 12.54 16.12
C PHE A 758 -22.42 12.77 14.86
N PHE A 759 -22.09 11.70 14.13
CA PHE A 759 -21.39 11.83 12.84
C PHE A 759 -22.21 12.60 11.79
N PHE A 760 -23.53 12.45 11.78
CA PHE A 760 -24.39 13.22 10.87
C PHE A 760 -24.36 14.73 11.17
N GLY A 761 -24.43 15.13 12.44
CA GLY A 761 -24.30 16.55 12.82
C GLY A 761 -22.95 17.16 12.45
N LEU A 762 -21.86 16.37 12.51
CA LEU A 762 -20.54 16.77 12.00
C LEU A 762 -20.50 16.86 10.47
N ALA A 763 -21.09 15.89 9.75
CA ALA A 763 -21.19 15.92 8.30
C ALA A 763 -22.00 17.14 7.82
N LEU A 764 -23.06 17.52 8.55
CA LEU A 764 -23.91 18.66 8.22
C LEU A 764 -23.17 20.01 8.34
N GLN A 765 -22.21 20.16 9.26
CA GLN A 765 -21.29 21.31 9.31
C GLN A 765 -20.42 21.40 8.05
N VAL A 766 -19.88 20.26 7.59
CA VAL A 766 -19.02 20.18 6.40
C VAL A 766 -19.83 20.44 5.13
N ILE A 767 -21.00 19.81 4.99
CA ILE A 767 -21.93 20.01 3.87
C ILE A 767 -22.40 21.47 3.80
N GLY A 768 -22.74 22.08 4.93
CA GLY A 768 -23.07 23.51 5.01
C GLY A 768 -21.94 24.40 4.49
N GLY A 769 -20.72 24.18 4.97
CA GLY A 769 -19.54 24.93 4.49
C GLY A 769 -19.28 24.74 3.00
N SER A 770 -19.23 23.50 2.52
CA SER A 770 -19.01 23.19 1.10
C SER A 770 -20.09 23.77 0.19
N ALA A 771 -21.37 23.72 0.60
CA ALA A 771 -22.47 24.31 -0.16
C ALA A 771 -22.36 25.84 -0.27
N PHE A 772 -21.83 26.52 0.75
CA PHE A 772 -21.57 27.97 0.67
C PHE A 772 -20.43 28.29 -0.32
N LEU A 773 -19.35 27.49 -0.31
CA LEU A 773 -18.23 27.67 -1.23
C LEU A 773 -18.63 27.40 -2.70
N LEU A 774 -19.35 26.30 -2.96
CA LEU A 774 -19.73 25.89 -4.31
C LEU A 774 -20.77 26.81 -4.97
N VAL A 775 -21.51 27.60 -4.19
CA VAL A 775 -22.56 28.54 -4.68
C VAL A 775 -22.10 30.02 -4.56
N GLY A 776 -20.85 30.24 -4.18
CA GLY A 776 -20.15 31.52 -4.31
C GLY A 776 -19.36 31.56 -5.62
N SER A 777 -19.83 32.31 -6.62
CA SER A 777 -19.05 32.59 -7.83
C SER A 777 -17.76 33.35 -7.49
N ASP A 778 -17.88 34.38 -6.65
CA ASP A 778 -16.83 35.36 -6.39
C ASP A 778 -16.42 35.34 -4.91
N TRP A 779 -15.28 34.74 -4.64
CA TRP A 779 -14.89 34.39 -3.27
C TRP A 779 -14.34 35.59 -2.49
N PHE A 780 -13.58 36.47 -3.17
CA PHE A 780 -12.92 37.64 -2.58
C PHE A 780 -13.19 38.97 -3.31
N TYR A 781 -13.32 38.94 -4.64
CA TYR A 781 -13.43 40.14 -5.49
C TYR A 781 -14.77 40.24 -6.23
N ALA A 782 -15.86 39.90 -5.52
CA ALA A 782 -17.21 40.16 -6.02
C ALA A 782 -17.43 41.67 -6.20
N ALA A 783 -18.07 42.06 -7.30
CA ALA A 783 -18.51 43.44 -7.48
C ALA A 783 -19.37 43.91 -6.27
N LEU A 784 -19.30 45.21 -5.99
CA LEU A 784 -20.16 45.85 -5.00
C LEU A 784 -21.58 45.98 -5.55
N ALA A 785 -22.35 44.90 -5.42
CA ALA A 785 -23.78 44.93 -5.69
C ALA A 785 -24.46 46.03 -4.86
N GLU A 786 -25.32 46.80 -5.50
CA GLU A 786 -25.88 48.02 -4.91
C GLU A 786 -26.65 47.72 -3.61
N GLY A 787 -26.44 48.54 -2.60
CA GLY A 787 -27.08 48.41 -1.29
C GLY A 787 -26.41 47.43 -0.31
N VAL A 788 -25.43 46.61 -0.72
CA VAL A 788 -24.72 45.69 0.20
C VAL A 788 -23.84 46.49 1.18
N ARG A 789 -24.20 46.47 2.47
CA ARG A 789 -23.47 47.14 3.55
C ARG A 789 -22.43 46.22 4.21
N PRO A 790 -21.31 46.78 4.73
CA PRO A 790 -20.40 46.03 5.59
C PRO A 790 -21.12 45.44 6.81
N LEU A 791 -20.74 44.21 7.20
CA LEU A 791 -21.26 43.40 8.31
C LEU A 791 -22.77 43.07 8.29
N ALA A 792 -23.57 43.75 7.46
CA ALA A 792 -25.02 43.63 7.38
C ALA A 792 -25.46 42.94 6.08
N ASN A 793 -24.86 41.78 5.77
CA ASN A 793 -25.11 41.02 4.56
C ASN A 793 -25.04 39.49 4.79
N GLY A 794 -25.74 38.71 3.97
CA GLY A 794 -25.80 37.24 4.12
C GLY A 794 -24.48 36.52 3.80
N ASP A 795 -23.63 37.13 2.97
CA ASP A 795 -22.28 36.64 2.64
C ASP A 795 -21.31 36.70 3.85
N PHE A 796 -21.59 37.57 4.84
CA PHE A 796 -20.88 37.67 6.12
C PHE A 796 -21.51 36.75 7.19
N TRP A 797 -22.83 36.80 7.37
CA TRP A 797 -23.49 36.07 8.44
C TRP A 797 -23.50 34.54 8.26
N THR A 798 -23.56 34.04 7.03
CA THR A 798 -23.51 32.58 6.79
C THR A 798 -22.18 31.94 7.23
N PRO A 799 -21.00 32.41 6.76
CA PRO A 799 -19.72 31.87 7.22
C PRO A 799 -19.41 32.22 8.68
N MET A 800 -19.94 33.34 9.21
CA MET A 800 -19.87 33.64 10.64
C MET A 800 -20.66 32.63 11.50
N VAL A 801 -21.86 32.23 11.07
CA VAL A 801 -22.65 31.19 11.76
C VAL A 801 -21.97 29.82 11.68
N LEU A 802 -21.39 29.45 10.53
CA LEU A 802 -20.53 28.26 10.40
C LEU A 802 -19.34 28.30 11.38
N ALA A 803 -18.64 29.43 11.46
CA ALA A 803 -17.53 29.63 12.39
C ALA A 803 -17.97 29.47 13.85
N LEU A 804 -19.01 30.19 14.26
CA LEU A 804 -19.52 30.16 15.64
C LEU A 804 -20.08 28.79 16.03
N ALA A 805 -20.84 28.14 15.15
CA ALA A 805 -21.40 26.80 15.42
C ALA A 805 -20.30 25.76 15.61
N ALA A 806 -19.24 25.82 14.78
CA ALA A 806 -18.07 24.96 14.92
C ALA A 806 -17.25 25.23 16.20
N LEU A 807 -17.01 26.51 16.53
CA LEU A 807 -16.30 26.90 17.75
C LEU A 807 -17.06 26.48 19.03
N VAL A 808 -18.39 26.67 19.07
CA VAL A 808 -19.23 26.24 20.20
C VAL A 808 -19.32 24.71 20.29
N GLY A 809 -19.39 24.01 19.16
CA GLY A 809 -19.32 22.55 19.10
C GLY A 809 -17.99 22.00 19.64
N ALA A 810 -16.87 22.62 19.26
CA ALA A 810 -15.54 22.25 19.72
C ALA A 810 -15.39 22.45 21.24
N TRP A 811 -15.86 23.58 21.76
CA TRP A 811 -15.89 23.86 23.20
C TRP A 811 -16.75 22.86 23.96
N ARG A 812 -17.93 22.49 23.43
CA ARG A 812 -18.81 21.51 24.08
C ARG A 812 -18.18 20.12 24.12
N LEU A 813 -17.53 19.70 23.02
CA LEU A 813 -16.77 18.44 22.95
C LEU A 813 -15.59 18.40 23.92
N GLN A 814 -14.87 19.52 24.08
CA GLN A 814 -13.75 19.65 25.02
C GLN A 814 -14.20 19.55 26.50
N ARG A 815 -15.43 19.96 26.81
CA ARG A 815 -15.91 20.14 28.20
C ARG A 815 -16.80 19.01 28.74
N GLY A 816 -17.25 18.08 27.90
CA GLY A 816 -18.10 16.97 28.33
C GLY A 816 -17.31 15.81 28.94
N ASN A 817 -17.76 15.32 30.11
CA ASN A 817 -17.35 14.01 30.62
C ASN A 817 -18.25 12.94 29.97
N HIS A 818 -17.77 12.36 28.87
CA HIS A 818 -18.56 11.45 28.04
C HIS A 818 -18.39 10.01 28.53
N GLY A 819 -19.51 9.28 28.68
CA GLY A 819 -19.47 7.87 29.08
C GLY A 819 -18.92 6.95 27.99
N SER A 820 -18.65 5.69 28.37
CA SER A 820 -17.92 4.69 27.56
C SER A 820 -18.49 4.40 26.17
N ALA A 821 -19.73 4.82 25.92
CA ALA A 821 -20.30 4.92 24.59
C ALA A 821 -19.43 5.71 23.58
N PHE A 822 -18.50 6.58 23.99
CA PHE A 822 -17.63 7.33 23.07
C PHE A 822 -16.12 7.10 23.22
N ASP A 823 -15.61 6.28 24.14
CA ASP A 823 -14.16 6.16 24.40
C ASP A 823 -13.30 5.81 23.17
N ALA A 824 -13.85 4.99 22.25
CA ALA A 824 -13.19 4.63 20.99
C ALA A 824 -13.13 5.76 19.96
N LEU A 825 -13.92 6.83 20.16
CA LEU A 825 -13.90 8.04 19.35
C LEU A 825 -13.04 9.07 20.08
N ALA A 826 -11.92 9.46 19.47
CA ALA A 826 -10.99 10.43 20.06
C ALA A 826 -11.60 11.86 20.06
N LEU A 827 -12.58 12.11 20.94
CA LEU A 827 -13.40 13.33 20.99
C LEU A 827 -12.55 14.61 21.11
N GLY A 828 -11.40 14.55 21.80
CA GLY A 828 -10.43 15.65 21.81
C GLY A 828 -9.92 16.03 20.41
N ARG A 829 -9.55 15.05 19.58
CA ARG A 829 -9.13 15.30 18.19
C ARG A 829 -10.28 15.84 17.32
N LEU A 830 -11.51 15.42 17.60
CA LEU A 830 -12.70 15.97 16.90
C LEU A 830 -12.99 17.41 17.35
N ALA A 831 -12.78 17.75 18.63
CA ALA A 831 -12.82 19.13 19.11
C ALA A 831 -11.70 19.97 18.46
N ASP A 832 -10.49 19.46 18.35
CA ASP A 832 -9.36 20.14 17.69
C ASP A 832 -9.64 20.41 16.20
N LEU A 833 -10.21 19.42 15.48
CA LEU A 833 -10.61 19.56 14.07
C LEU A 833 -11.76 20.56 13.89
N LEU A 834 -12.77 20.53 14.76
CA LEU A 834 -13.92 21.45 14.67
C LEU A 834 -13.53 22.88 15.09
N LEU A 835 -12.58 23.04 16.01
CA LEU A 835 -11.93 24.31 16.34
C LEU A 835 -11.16 24.87 15.13
N ALA A 836 -10.36 24.04 14.45
CA ALA A 836 -9.63 24.44 13.25
C ALA A 836 -10.60 24.85 12.11
N TRP A 837 -11.65 24.06 11.87
CA TRP A 837 -12.72 24.38 10.91
C TRP A 837 -13.39 25.73 11.23
N GLY A 838 -13.80 25.94 12.48
CA GLY A 838 -14.40 27.19 12.92
C GLY A 838 -13.48 28.40 12.79
N ALA A 839 -12.18 28.23 13.06
CA ALA A 839 -11.18 29.28 12.89
C ALA A 839 -10.87 29.59 11.41
N CYS A 840 -10.89 28.59 10.52
CA CYS A 840 -10.79 28.82 9.08
C CYS A 840 -11.97 29.67 8.57
N TRP A 841 -13.21 29.35 9.00
CA TRP A 841 -14.39 30.14 8.65
C TRP A 841 -14.37 31.55 9.25
N TRP A 842 -13.89 31.70 10.49
CA TRP A 842 -13.66 33.01 11.13
C TRP A 842 -12.67 33.86 10.32
N ALA A 843 -11.51 33.31 9.98
CA ALA A 843 -10.49 33.99 9.21
C ALA A 843 -10.98 34.33 7.79
N PHE A 844 -11.62 33.38 7.10
CA PHE A 844 -12.22 33.60 5.78
C PHE A 844 -13.21 34.76 5.78
N THR A 845 -14.10 34.82 6.78
CA THR A 845 -15.10 35.89 6.89
C THR A 845 -14.43 37.27 7.00
N TRP A 846 -13.44 37.42 7.88
CA TRP A 846 -12.73 38.69 8.05
C TRP A 846 -11.83 39.06 6.86
N ILE A 847 -11.17 38.10 6.23
CA ILE A 847 -10.36 38.34 5.02
C ILE A 847 -11.25 38.81 3.86
N LYS A 848 -12.37 38.12 3.63
CA LYS A 848 -13.34 38.50 2.59
C LYS A 848 -13.90 39.90 2.82
N GLU A 849 -14.27 40.23 4.06
CA GLU A 849 -14.82 41.55 4.40
C GLU A 849 -13.80 42.68 4.18
N VAL A 850 -12.52 42.49 4.58
CA VAL A 850 -11.46 43.49 4.34
C VAL A 850 -11.15 43.64 2.85
N LEU A 851 -11.01 42.54 2.09
CA LEU A 851 -10.69 42.62 0.66
C LEU A 851 -11.84 43.23 -0.17
N ARG A 852 -13.10 43.07 0.27
CA ARG A 852 -14.29 43.62 -0.41
C ARG A 852 -14.53 45.10 -0.12
N PHE A 853 -14.19 45.60 1.07
CA PHE A 853 -14.56 46.96 1.51
C PHE A 853 -13.39 47.91 1.85
N ALA A 854 -12.16 47.43 2.06
CA ALA A 854 -11.04 48.29 2.43
C ALA A 854 -10.15 48.68 1.23
N PRO A 855 -9.61 49.93 1.18
CA PRO A 855 -8.67 50.35 0.15
C PRO A 855 -7.39 49.50 0.13
N ALA A 856 -6.89 49.17 -1.07
CA ALA A 856 -5.78 48.22 -1.28
C ALA A 856 -4.50 48.51 -0.48
N HIS A 857 -4.18 49.79 -0.21
CA HIS A 857 -3.01 50.19 0.58
C HIS A 857 -3.20 50.00 2.10
N TRP A 858 -4.45 49.98 2.60
CA TRP A 858 -4.77 49.72 4.01
C TRP A 858 -5.08 48.25 4.30
N GLN A 859 -5.46 47.46 3.30
CA GLN A 859 -5.72 46.02 3.44
C GLN A 859 -4.63 45.26 4.23
N PRO A 860 -3.31 45.48 4.02
CA PRO A 860 -2.28 44.74 4.76
C PRO A 860 -2.30 45.07 6.26
N ALA A 861 -2.39 46.35 6.62
CA ALA A 861 -2.43 46.81 8.00
C ALA A 861 -3.72 46.33 8.72
N LEU A 862 -4.86 46.35 8.03
CA LEU A 862 -6.14 45.90 8.56
C LEU A 862 -6.18 44.37 8.76
N LEU A 863 -5.65 43.58 7.82
CA LEU A 863 -5.53 42.12 7.99
C LEU A 863 -4.62 41.75 9.17
N LEU A 864 -3.47 42.42 9.31
CA LEU A 864 -2.58 42.25 10.45
C LEU A 864 -3.26 42.65 11.78
N ALA A 865 -4.01 43.75 11.80
CA ALA A 865 -4.74 44.22 12.98
C ALA A 865 -5.87 43.25 13.39
N LEU A 866 -6.67 42.74 12.44
CA LEU A 866 -7.75 41.78 12.74
C LEU A 866 -7.22 40.41 13.15
N ALA A 867 -6.12 39.93 12.56
CA ALA A 867 -5.44 38.72 13.01
C ALA A 867 -4.91 38.89 14.44
N THR A 868 -4.29 40.04 14.73
CA THR A 868 -3.78 40.42 16.06
C THR A 868 -4.91 40.50 17.10
N ALA A 869 -6.02 41.15 16.78
CA ALA A 869 -7.20 41.24 17.65
C ALA A 869 -7.87 39.87 17.88
N SER A 870 -8.00 39.05 16.83
CA SER A 870 -8.56 37.69 16.93
C SER A 870 -7.70 36.80 17.82
N VAL A 871 -6.37 36.86 17.70
CA VAL A 871 -5.45 36.10 18.54
C VAL A 871 -5.40 36.64 19.96
N LEU A 872 -5.48 37.95 20.20
CA LEU A 872 -5.61 38.51 21.54
C LEU A 872 -6.88 37.99 22.24
N LEU A 873 -8.02 37.99 21.54
CA LEU A 873 -9.29 37.45 22.04
C LEU A 873 -9.18 35.93 22.30
N ALA A 874 -8.61 35.16 21.38
CA ALA A 874 -8.37 33.73 21.55
C ALA A 874 -7.44 33.43 22.74
N THR A 875 -6.38 34.21 22.95
CA THR A 875 -5.48 34.12 24.11
C THR A 875 -6.22 34.37 25.42
N LEU A 876 -7.05 35.41 25.49
CA LEU A 876 -7.84 35.73 26.69
C LEU A 876 -8.87 34.64 27.01
N LEU A 877 -9.53 34.10 25.98
CA LEU A 877 -10.47 32.97 26.13
C LEU A 877 -9.75 31.67 26.50
N ALA A 878 -8.60 31.35 25.89
CA ALA A 878 -7.84 30.14 26.18
C ALA A 878 -7.37 30.10 27.65
N VAL A 879 -6.92 31.24 28.20
CA VAL A 879 -6.57 31.36 29.63
C VAL A 879 -7.81 31.23 30.52
N ARG A 880 -8.92 31.93 30.21
CA ARG A 880 -10.16 31.89 31.01
C ARG A 880 -10.85 30.52 31.00
N LEU A 881 -10.76 29.78 29.90
CA LEU A 881 -11.42 28.48 29.70
C LEU A 881 -10.48 27.28 29.87
N GLN A 882 -9.19 27.52 30.18
CA GLN A 882 -8.12 26.50 30.23
C GLN A 882 -8.02 25.66 28.93
N TRP A 883 -8.35 26.28 27.79
CA TRP A 883 -8.49 25.59 26.51
C TRP A 883 -7.16 25.54 25.76
N LYS A 884 -6.39 24.47 25.99
CA LYS A 884 -5.06 24.24 25.39
C LYS A 884 -5.08 24.35 23.86
N SER A 885 -6.07 23.77 23.18
CA SER A 885 -6.19 23.81 21.72
C SER A 885 -6.47 25.21 21.15
N LEU A 886 -7.27 26.03 21.85
CA LEU A 886 -7.45 27.44 21.47
C LEU A 886 -6.16 28.25 21.70
N GLY A 887 -5.40 27.92 22.75
CA GLY A 887 -4.06 28.46 22.97
C GLY A 887 -3.06 28.08 21.87
N LEU A 888 -3.07 26.83 21.41
CA LEU A 888 -2.31 26.37 20.24
C LEU A 888 -2.67 27.18 18.99
N LEU A 889 -3.95 27.46 18.75
CA LEU A 889 -4.38 28.24 17.60
C LEU A 889 -3.81 29.66 17.61
N GLY A 890 -3.64 30.26 18.80
CA GLY A 890 -2.96 31.54 18.98
C GLY A 890 -1.51 31.59 18.49
N SER A 891 -0.81 30.46 18.34
CA SER A 891 0.55 30.47 17.77
C SER A 891 0.59 30.74 16.26
N LEU A 892 -0.56 30.68 15.57
CA LEU A 892 -0.67 30.92 14.12
C LEU A 892 -0.55 32.41 13.73
N LEU A 893 -0.51 33.34 14.69
CA LEU A 893 -0.36 34.79 14.44
C LEU A 893 0.88 35.12 13.58
N ILE A 894 2.00 34.47 13.85
CA ILE A 894 3.26 34.70 13.12
C ILE A 894 3.20 34.11 11.70
N PRO A 895 2.78 32.84 11.48
CA PRO A 895 2.46 32.35 10.15
C PRO A 895 1.50 33.25 9.36
N ALA A 896 0.43 33.75 9.97
CA ALA A 896 -0.52 34.65 9.33
C ALA A 896 0.12 35.99 8.93
N GLY A 897 0.90 36.62 9.82
CA GLY A 897 1.66 37.82 9.49
C GLY A 897 2.68 37.60 8.37
N GLY A 898 3.38 36.46 8.37
CA GLY A 898 4.27 36.05 7.30
C GLY A 898 3.57 35.90 5.94
N LEU A 899 2.36 35.32 5.92
CA LEU A 899 1.55 35.21 4.72
C LEU A 899 1.11 36.57 4.18
N VAL A 900 0.71 37.52 5.04
CA VAL A 900 0.40 38.90 4.61
C VAL A 900 1.66 39.59 4.05
N LEU A 901 2.81 39.44 4.70
CA LEU A 901 4.08 40.00 4.22
C LEU A 901 4.49 39.44 2.84
N MET A 902 4.24 38.15 2.59
CA MET A 902 4.47 37.51 1.29
C MET A 902 3.46 37.96 0.24
N ALA A 903 2.17 38.07 0.58
CA ALA A 903 1.12 38.52 -0.35
C ALA A 903 1.30 39.98 -0.79
N CYS A 904 1.86 40.82 0.08
CA CYS A 904 2.13 42.23 -0.20
C CYS A 904 3.57 42.50 -0.70
N TRP A 905 4.33 41.45 -1.01
CA TRP A 905 5.74 41.56 -1.35
C TRP A 905 5.97 42.30 -2.68
N THR A 906 6.71 43.41 -2.63
CA THR A 906 7.23 44.09 -3.83
C THR A 906 8.65 44.58 -3.59
N SER A 907 9.43 44.81 -4.65
CA SER A 907 10.84 45.23 -4.54
C SER A 907 11.03 46.58 -3.82
N ARG A 908 9.98 47.41 -3.74
CA ARG A 908 9.93 48.70 -3.01
C ARG A 908 8.99 48.69 -1.79
N TYR A 909 8.56 47.52 -1.30
CA TYR A 909 7.68 47.42 -0.14
C TYR A 909 8.30 48.08 1.11
N ASN A 910 7.50 48.87 1.82
CA ASN A 910 7.87 49.61 3.03
C ASN A 910 6.99 49.14 4.20
N PRO A 911 7.49 48.27 5.10
CA PRO A 911 6.70 47.74 6.22
C PRO A 911 6.12 48.81 7.16
N ALA A 912 6.72 50.00 7.23
CA ALA A 912 6.26 51.08 8.10
C ALA A 912 5.16 51.98 7.49
N ALA A 913 4.90 51.91 6.18
CA ALA A 913 3.89 52.73 5.50
C ALA A 913 2.45 52.36 5.91
N ASP A 914 1.49 53.26 5.67
CA ASP A 914 0.04 53.01 5.76
C ASP A 914 -0.42 52.33 7.08
N PHE A 915 0.01 52.90 8.21
CA PHE A 915 -0.17 52.36 9.58
C PHE A 915 0.47 50.98 9.82
N GLY A 916 1.22 50.43 8.87
CA GLY A 916 1.96 49.18 8.98
C GLY A 916 2.91 49.15 10.17
N TRP A 917 3.55 50.28 10.53
CA TRP A 917 4.37 50.36 11.75
C TRP A 917 3.58 50.02 13.03
N LEU A 918 2.32 50.46 13.11
CA LEU A 918 1.43 50.20 14.24
C LEU A 918 0.90 48.76 14.19
N ALA A 919 0.52 48.28 13.00
CA ALA A 919 0.06 46.90 12.81
C ALA A 919 1.15 45.86 13.15
N TRP A 920 2.39 46.07 12.70
CA TRP A 920 3.53 45.21 13.01
C TRP A 920 3.92 45.26 14.50
N THR A 921 3.99 46.45 15.10
CA THR A 921 4.31 46.56 16.54
C THR A 921 3.23 45.94 17.42
N ALA A 922 1.94 46.12 17.08
CA ALA A 922 0.83 45.44 17.75
C ALA A 922 0.92 43.91 17.60
N LEU A 923 1.21 43.40 16.40
CA LEU A 923 1.37 41.97 16.13
C LEU A 923 2.48 41.35 16.97
N PHE A 924 3.68 41.97 17.02
CA PHE A 924 4.78 41.47 17.84
C PHE A 924 4.50 41.60 19.34
N ALA A 925 3.87 42.69 19.80
CA ALA A 925 3.47 42.87 21.19
C ALA A 925 2.47 41.79 21.65
N VAL A 926 1.41 41.54 20.86
CA VAL A 926 0.43 40.48 21.15
C VAL A 926 1.04 39.10 21.03
N HIS A 927 1.94 38.85 20.08
CA HIS A 927 2.67 37.58 19.98
C HIS A 927 3.46 37.28 21.27
N PHE A 928 4.28 38.21 21.74
CA PHE A 928 5.06 38.01 22.97
C PHE A 928 4.17 37.97 24.22
N PHE A 929 3.11 38.78 24.30
CA PHE A 929 2.11 38.69 25.36
C PHE A 929 1.43 37.31 25.38
N SER A 930 1.04 36.80 24.22
CA SER A 930 0.39 35.49 24.05
C SER A 930 1.32 34.36 24.48
N LEU A 931 2.58 34.33 24.02
CA LEU A 931 3.57 33.35 24.48
C LEU A 931 3.79 33.41 26.00
N ARG A 932 3.87 34.61 26.58
CA ARG A 932 4.06 34.78 28.04
C ARG A 932 2.83 34.36 28.85
N ARG A 933 1.61 34.52 28.33
CA ARG A 933 0.35 34.15 28.99
C ARG A 933 -0.03 32.68 28.80
N LEU A 934 0.32 32.09 27.66
CA LEU A 934 -0.03 30.70 27.31
C LEU A 934 1.10 29.70 27.60
N ALA A 935 2.23 30.13 28.16
CA ALA A 935 3.38 29.26 28.46
C ALA A 935 3.02 27.98 29.26
N ALA A 936 2.03 28.03 30.14
CA ALA A 936 1.54 26.87 30.91
C ALA A 936 0.53 25.97 30.16
N LEU A 937 -0.01 26.43 29.02
CA LEU A 937 -1.00 25.73 28.19
C LEU A 937 -0.42 25.19 26.88
N LEU A 938 0.64 25.84 26.35
CA LEU A 938 1.31 25.45 25.11
C LEU A 938 2.29 24.27 25.35
N PRO A 939 2.30 23.26 24.47
CA PRO A 939 3.38 22.28 24.43
C PRO A 939 4.72 22.96 24.11
N ALA A 940 5.78 22.59 24.83
CA ALA A 940 7.11 23.21 24.71
C ALA A 940 7.64 23.32 23.27
N ARG A 941 7.38 22.31 22.42
CA ARG A 941 7.75 22.34 20.99
C ARG A 941 7.06 23.46 20.21
N VAL A 942 5.80 23.76 20.52
CA VAL A 942 5.03 24.80 19.81
C VAL A 942 5.44 26.19 20.30
N ALA A 943 5.67 26.36 21.61
CA ALA A 943 6.26 27.59 22.15
C ALA A 943 7.66 27.86 21.56
N SER A 944 8.51 26.84 21.49
CA SER A 944 9.86 26.89 20.89
C SER A 944 9.81 27.31 19.41
N VAL A 945 8.99 26.65 18.59
CA VAL A 945 8.78 27.02 17.17
C VAL A 945 8.21 28.44 17.03
N ALA A 946 7.25 28.84 17.87
CA ALA A 946 6.66 30.18 17.81
C ALA A 946 7.67 31.28 18.18
N HIS A 947 8.53 31.07 19.19
CA HIS A 947 9.65 31.97 19.51
C HIS A 947 10.63 32.12 18.34
N VAL A 948 10.97 31.01 17.66
CA VAL A 948 11.88 31.01 16.50
C VAL A 948 11.28 31.73 15.29
N LEU A 949 10.04 31.39 14.90
CA LEU A 949 9.36 32.04 13.78
C LEU A 949 9.11 33.53 14.04
N GLY A 950 8.73 33.89 15.27
CA GLY A 950 8.53 35.29 15.66
C GLY A 950 9.82 36.10 15.57
N CYS A 951 10.96 35.47 15.92
CA CYS A 951 12.28 36.06 15.72
C CYS A 951 12.61 36.29 14.23
N TRP A 952 12.36 35.30 13.36
CA TRP A 952 12.62 35.46 11.92
C TRP A 952 11.72 36.50 11.27
N LEU A 953 10.42 36.56 11.62
CA LEU A 953 9.52 37.57 11.07
C LEU A 953 9.92 38.98 11.53
N LEU A 954 10.38 39.14 12.77
CA LEU A 954 10.90 40.41 13.29
C LEU A 954 12.21 40.83 12.58
N ILE A 955 13.19 39.93 12.47
CA ILE A 955 14.44 40.19 11.74
C ILE A 955 14.15 40.50 10.28
N GLY A 956 13.21 39.79 9.65
CA GLY A 956 12.73 40.02 8.29
C GLY A 956 12.17 41.43 8.13
N VAL A 957 11.10 41.78 8.86
CA VAL A 957 10.47 43.12 8.79
C VAL A 957 11.48 44.24 9.02
N LEU A 958 12.40 44.09 9.97
CA LEU A 958 13.47 45.08 10.22
C LEU A 958 14.51 45.14 9.08
N ALA A 959 14.92 44.00 8.52
CA ALA A 959 15.83 43.95 7.36
C ALA A 959 15.19 44.57 6.11
N LEU A 960 13.87 44.45 5.95
CA LEU A 960 13.13 45.13 4.88
C LEU A 960 13.08 46.64 5.08
N GLN A 961 12.86 47.11 6.31
CA GLN A 961 12.92 48.54 6.62
C GLN A 961 14.33 49.12 6.39
N LEU A 962 15.37 48.39 6.79
CA LEU A 962 16.77 48.77 6.55
C LEU A 962 17.11 48.78 5.05
N ARG A 963 16.70 47.74 4.31
CA ARG A 963 16.84 47.66 2.85
C ARG A 963 16.11 48.80 2.14
N TYR A 964 14.92 49.19 2.61
CA TYR A 964 14.19 50.34 2.07
C TYR A 964 14.94 51.65 2.35
N GLY A 965 15.47 51.85 3.57
CA GLY A 965 16.30 53.00 3.91
C GLY A 965 17.58 53.09 3.07
N LEU A 966 18.30 51.97 2.88
CA LEU A 966 19.50 51.92 2.04
C LEU A 966 19.17 52.09 0.54
N LEU A 967 17.99 51.69 0.09
CA LEU A 967 17.51 51.93 -1.27
C LEU A 967 17.26 53.42 -1.54
N LEU A 968 16.81 54.19 -0.54
CA LEU A 968 16.67 55.65 -0.64
C LEU A 968 18.04 56.38 -0.70
N LEU A 969 19.13 55.72 -0.28
CA LEU A 969 20.50 56.23 -0.36
C LEU A 969 21.23 55.78 -1.65
N SER A 970 20.58 55.01 -2.52
CA SER A 970 21.17 54.48 -3.76
C SER A 970 20.33 54.84 -4.99
N GLU A 971 20.81 55.74 -5.85
CA GLU A 971 20.12 56.10 -7.10
C GLU A 971 20.02 54.94 -8.09
N GLN A 972 20.95 53.99 -8.02
CA GLN A 972 21.04 52.84 -8.93
C GLN A 972 21.05 51.49 -8.19
N TYR A 973 20.97 50.37 -8.92
CA TYR A 973 21.02 49.04 -8.32
C TYR A 973 22.47 48.63 -8.02
N ASN A 974 22.93 48.89 -6.80
CA ASN A 974 24.33 48.71 -6.38
C ASN A 974 24.48 47.96 -5.03
N ALA A 975 25.71 47.83 -4.54
CA ALA A 975 26.09 47.06 -3.34
C ALA A 975 25.29 47.42 -2.07
N TRP A 976 24.87 48.67 -1.89
CA TRP A 976 24.11 49.11 -0.71
C TRP A 976 22.78 48.35 -0.54
N ARG A 977 22.14 47.97 -1.65
CA ARG A 977 20.88 47.22 -1.66
C ARG A 977 21.06 45.73 -1.35
N TRP A 978 22.24 45.18 -1.63
CA TRP A 978 22.64 43.85 -1.15
C TRP A 978 22.92 43.88 0.34
N LEU A 979 23.68 44.88 0.82
CA LEU A 979 24.12 45.02 2.19
C LEU A 979 22.95 45.11 3.20
N GLY A 980 21.83 45.73 2.82
CA GLY A 980 20.62 45.82 3.65
C GLY A 980 19.99 44.47 4.04
N TRP A 981 20.23 43.41 3.26
CA TRP A 981 19.83 42.05 3.61
C TRP A 981 20.78 41.38 4.62
N ALA A 982 22.04 41.81 4.68
CA ALA A 982 23.09 41.12 5.44
C ALA A 982 23.33 41.70 6.84
N ILE A 983 23.27 43.03 7.00
CA ILE A 983 23.64 43.70 8.27
C ILE A 983 22.85 43.14 9.46
N LEU A 984 21.51 43.19 9.41
CA LEU A 984 20.67 42.83 10.56
C LEU A 984 20.75 41.35 10.93
N PRO A 985 20.67 40.40 9.98
CA PRO A 985 20.92 38.99 10.27
C PRO A 985 22.33 38.72 10.83
N SER A 986 23.37 39.32 10.25
CA SER A 986 24.76 39.11 10.70
C SER A 986 25.01 39.69 12.10
N LEU A 987 24.44 40.86 12.39
CA LEU A 987 24.46 41.49 13.70
C LEU A 987 23.71 40.63 14.74
N TYR A 988 22.58 40.02 14.37
CA TYR A 988 21.88 39.06 15.23
C TYR A 988 22.74 37.83 15.55
N LEU A 989 23.44 37.25 14.56
CA LEU A 989 24.36 36.12 14.79
C LEU A 989 25.46 36.49 15.78
N VAL A 990 26.11 37.64 15.61
CA VAL A 990 27.13 38.15 16.56
C VAL A 990 26.53 38.42 17.95
N ALA A 991 25.34 39.03 18.04
CA ALA A 991 24.67 39.36 19.28
C ALA A 991 24.20 38.13 20.09
N MET A 992 23.84 37.04 19.41
CA MET A 992 23.48 35.76 20.03
C MET A 992 24.70 34.89 20.36
N ALA A 993 25.79 35.02 19.61
CA ALA A 993 27.07 34.34 19.90
C ALA A 993 27.84 34.99 21.06
N ALA A 994 27.61 36.28 21.33
CA ALA A 994 28.22 36.99 22.44
C ALA A 994 27.76 36.41 23.80
N PRO A 995 28.67 36.26 24.79
CA PRO A 995 28.35 35.74 26.13
C PRO A 995 27.66 36.81 27.01
N ARG A 996 26.54 37.36 26.51
CA ARG A 996 25.76 38.42 27.16
C ARG A 996 24.45 37.85 27.73
N ASN A 997 24.13 38.25 28.96
CA ASN A 997 22.84 37.99 29.59
C ASN A 997 21.79 38.96 29.01
N TRP A 998 20.99 38.46 28.08
CA TRP A 998 19.84 39.16 27.51
C TRP A 998 18.59 38.98 28.40
N PRO A 999 17.64 39.93 28.41
CA PRO A 999 16.39 39.79 29.16
C PRO A 999 15.41 38.80 28.51
N TRP A 1000 14.25 38.58 29.13
CA TRP A 1000 13.13 37.86 28.51
C TRP A 1000 12.71 38.55 27.19
N PRO A 1001 12.45 37.82 26.07
CA PRO A 1001 12.27 36.36 25.99
C PRO A 1001 13.56 35.54 25.93
N VAL A 1002 14.70 36.12 25.53
CA VAL A 1002 15.97 35.40 25.31
C VAL A 1002 16.49 34.73 26.59
N ALA A 1003 16.31 35.36 27.75
CA ALA A 1003 16.67 34.77 29.05
C ALA A 1003 16.01 33.40 29.33
N GLY A 1004 14.73 33.26 28.99
CA GLY A 1004 13.93 32.06 29.30
C GLY A 1004 13.99 30.98 28.22
N HIS A 1005 14.42 31.34 27.01
CA HIS A 1005 14.45 30.48 25.82
C HIS A 1005 15.78 30.66 25.08
N SER A 1006 16.89 30.56 25.81
CA SER A 1006 18.23 30.82 25.28
C SER A 1006 18.54 29.94 24.06
N ARG A 1007 18.15 28.66 24.12
CA ARG A 1007 18.29 27.67 23.05
C ARG A 1007 17.54 28.07 21.78
N GLU A 1008 16.30 28.56 21.91
CA GLU A 1008 15.46 29.01 20.80
C GLU A 1008 16.13 30.14 20.03
N TYR A 1009 16.59 31.17 20.73
CA TYR A 1009 17.18 32.35 20.10
C TYR A 1009 18.63 32.12 19.63
N ARG A 1010 19.48 31.50 20.46
CA ARG A 1010 20.91 31.30 20.18
C ARG A 1010 21.22 30.13 19.26
N LEU A 1011 20.41 29.07 19.24
CA LEU A 1011 20.61 27.92 18.35
C LEU A 1011 19.54 27.85 17.27
N TYR A 1012 18.27 27.71 17.62
CA TYR A 1012 17.24 27.32 16.64
C TYR A 1012 16.87 28.45 15.66
N ALA A 1013 16.82 29.70 16.11
CA ALA A 1013 16.63 30.86 15.23
C ALA A 1013 17.93 31.24 14.49
N ALA A 1014 19.08 31.10 15.14
CA ALA A 1014 20.36 31.49 14.56
C ALA A 1014 20.90 30.50 13.52
N LEU A 1015 20.69 29.18 13.66
CA LEU A 1015 21.23 28.17 12.74
C LEU A 1015 20.74 28.34 11.28
N PRO A 1016 19.42 28.42 10.99
CA PRO A 1016 18.96 28.66 9.62
C PRO A 1016 19.30 30.07 9.13
N LEU A 1017 19.42 31.05 10.03
CA LEU A 1017 19.85 32.40 9.68
C LEU A 1017 21.34 32.45 9.28
N ALA A 1018 22.19 31.65 9.93
CA ALA A 1018 23.59 31.46 9.57
C ALA A 1018 23.74 30.70 8.24
N ALA A 1019 22.91 29.68 8.00
CA ALA A 1019 22.83 29.00 6.72
C ALA A 1019 22.35 29.94 5.59
N LEU A 1020 21.38 30.81 5.88
CA LEU A 1020 20.88 31.83 4.95
C LEU A 1020 21.94 32.90 4.68
N MET A 1021 22.67 33.38 5.68
CA MET A 1021 23.80 34.31 5.49
C MET A 1021 24.96 33.69 4.72
N LEU A 1022 25.25 32.41 4.92
CA LEU A 1022 26.21 31.67 4.10
C LEU A 1022 25.70 31.55 2.65
N GLY A 1023 24.44 31.18 2.43
CA GLY A 1023 23.83 31.14 1.10
C GLY A 1023 23.83 32.51 0.40
N TRP A 1024 23.50 33.58 1.13
CA TRP A 1024 23.58 34.96 0.67
C TRP A 1024 25.01 35.35 0.29
N PHE A 1025 26.01 34.96 1.09
CA PHE A 1025 27.42 35.21 0.79
C PHE A 1025 27.87 34.57 -0.53
N TRP A 1026 27.44 33.34 -0.81
CA TRP A 1026 27.75 32.68 -2.08
C TRP A 1026 26.95 33.28 -3.25
N LEU A 1027 25.67 33.62 -3.04
CA LEU A 1027 24.81 34.25 -4.04
C LEU A 1027 25.34 35.64 -4.44
N ALA A 1028 25.69 36.48 -3.47
CA ALA A 1028 26.22 37.82 -3.69
C ALA A 1028 27.60 37.78 -4.36
N ASN A 1029 28.43 36.76 -4.09
CA ASN A 1029 29.67 36.56 -4.85
C ASN A 1029 29.41 36.13 -6.31
N LEU A 1030 28.40 35.31 -6.58
CA LEU A 1030 28.11 34.84 -7.95
C LEU A 1030 27.40 35.90 -8.82
N PHE A 1031 26.57 36.76 -8.23
CA PHE A 1031 25.68 37.67 -8.96
C PHE A 1031 25.94 39.16 -8.78
N SER A 1032 26.91 39.59 -7.95
CA SER A 1032 27.22 41.02 -7.76
C SER A 1032 28.64 41.38 -8.21
N ASP A 1033 28.68 42.31 -9.15
CA ASP A 1033 29.88 42.95 -9.72
C ASP A 1033 30.68 43.80 -8.71
N GLY A 1034 30.08 44.19 -7.59
CA GLY A 1034 30.68 45.07 -6.58
C GLY A 1034 30.57 46.57 -6.87
N ARG A 1035 29.75 47.03 -7.82
CA ARG A 1035 29.47 48.47 -7.98
C ARG A 1035 28.88 49.05 -6.69
N ALA A 1036 29.40 50.21 -6.25
CA ALA A 1036 29.11 50.80 -4.95
C ALA A 1036 28.93 52.33 -5.01
N ASP A 1037 28.54 52.83 -6.18
CA ASP A 1037 28.46 54.24 -6.53
C ASP A 1037 27.75 55.08 -5.43
N PRO A 1038 28.30 56.24 -5.03
CA PRO A 1038 29.44 56.95 -5.63
C PRO A 1038 30.84 56.47 -5.21
N LEU A 1039 30.98 55.36 -4.45
CA LEU A 1039 32.30 54.90 -4.00
C LEU A 1039 33.04 54.08 -5.08
N PRO A 1040 34.35 54.33 -5.31
CA PRO A 1040 35.16 53.57 -6.26
C PRO A 1040 35.42 52.14 -5.77
N TYR A 1041 35.66 51.22 -6.71
CA TYR A 1041 35.98 49.83 -6.36
C TYR A 1041 37.43 49.68 -5.84
N LEU A 1042 37.54 49.44 -4.54
CA LEU A 1042 38.75 49.03 -3.84
C LEU A 1042 38.53 47.62 -3.25
N PRO A 1043 39.32 46.59 -3.64
CA PRO A 1043 39.27 45.27 -3.02
C PRO A 1043 39.39 45.34 -1.50
N LEU A 1044 38.68 44.46 -0.79
CA LEU A 1044 38.57 44.39 0.68
C LEU A 1044 37.90 45.59 1.38
N LEU A 1045 37.87 46.79 0.76
CA LEU A 1045 37.26 48.00 1.31
C LEU A 1045 35.88 48.33 0.72
N ASN A 1046 35.49 47.68 -0.38
CA ASN A 1046 34.19 47.86 -1.01
C ASN A 1046 33.03 47.46 -0.05
N PRO A 1047 31.91 48.21 0.01
CA PRO A 1047 30.78 47.89 0.88
C PRO A 1047 30.20 46.48 0.74
N LEU A 1048 30.23 45.89 -0.47
CA LEU A 1048 29.83 44.49 -0.68
C LEU A 1048 30.80 43.55 0.04
N GLU A 1049 32.10 43.77 -0.10
CA GLU A 1049 33.14 42.88 0.42
C GLU A 1049 33.26 42.98 1.95
N LEU A 1050 33.07 44.18 2.51
CA LEU A 1050 32.88 44.36 3.96
C LEU A 1050 31.62 43.64 4.45
N GLY A 1051 30.51 43.69 3.71
CA GLY A 1051 29.28 42.95 4.01
C GLY A 1051 29.45 41.42 3.96
N LEU A 1052 30.17 40.91 2.95
CA LEU A 1052 30.53 39.51 2.80
C LEU A 1052 31.41 39.03 3.96
N LEU A 1053 32.45 39.78 4.31
CA LEU A 1053 33.33 39.45 5.44
C LEU A 1053 32.60 39.53 6.78
N PHE A 1054 31.69 40.50 6.98
CA PHE A 1054 30.87 40.61 8.19
C PHE A 1054 29.86 39.46 8.32
N ALA A 1055 29.22 39.05 7.22
CA ALA A 1055 28.34 37.88 7.20
C ALA A 1055 29.11 36.59 7.51
N LEU A 1056 30.27 36.37 6.87
CA LEU A 1056 31.11 35.21 7.13
C LEU A 1056 31.65 35.20 8.57
N PHE A 1057 32.01 36.37 9.11
CA PHE A 1057 32.40 36.53 10.51
C PHE A 1057 31.25 36.20 11.47
N GLY A 1058 30.05 36.70 11.22
CA GLY A 1058 28.85 36.39 12.01
C GLY A 1058 28.56 34.89 12.03
N VAL A 1059 28.61 34.23 10.86
CA VAL A 1059 28.47 32.77 10.73
C VAL A 1059 29.58 32.03 11.48
N TYR A 1060 30.84 32.45 11.38
CA TYR A 1060 31.99 31.81 12.02
C TYR A 1060 31.99 31.94 13.56
N VAL A 1061 31.72 33.14 14.08
CA VAL A 1061 31.65 33.37 15.54
C VAL A 1061 30.46 32.62 16.12
N TRP A 1062 29.30 32.68 15.47
CA TRP A 1062 28.11 31.94 15.89
C TRP A 1062 28.30 30.42 15.87
N SER A 1063 28.84 29.85 14.79
CA SER A 1063 29.05 28.40 14.70
C SER A 1063 30.03 27.88 15.75
N ARG A 1064 31.03 28.69 16.15
CA ARG A 1064 31.91 28.39 17.29
C ARG A 1064 31.19 28.42 18.64
N SER A 1065 30.29 29.37 18.90
CA SER A 1065 29.47 29.33 20.14
C SER A 1065 28.47 28.17 20.12
N ALA A 1066 27.84 27.90 18.99
CA ALA A 1066 26.84 26.85 18.83
C ALA A 1066 27.44 25.45 18.99
N ALA A 1067 28.68 25.23 18.55
CA ALA A 1067 29.40 23.97 18.74
C ALA A 1067 29.54 23.57 20.22
N LEU A 1068 29.62 24.55 21.14
CA LEU A 1068 29.68 24.31 22.58
C LEU A 1068 28.28 23.96 23.14
N GLU A 1069 27.25 24.73 22.80
CA GLU A 1069 25.88 24.49 23.28
C GLU A 1069 25.23 23.21 22.70
N LEU A 1070 25.69 22.72 21.53
CA LEU A 1070 25.18 21.51 20.88
C LEU A 1070 25.82 20.18 21.36
N ALA A 1071 26.82 20.23 22.26
CA ALA A 1071 27.55 19.07 22.79
C ALA A 1071 28.16 18.13 21.72
N ILE A 1072 28.35 18.61 20.49
CA ILE A 1072 29.07 17.87 19.44
C ILE A 1072 30.54 17.76 19.87
N ARG A 1073 31.15 16.58 19.71
CA ARG A 1073 32.59 16.36 19.99
C ARG A 1073 33.42 17.51 19.39
N SER A 1074 33.99 18.36 20.23
CA SER A 1074 34.49 19.70 19.88
C SER A 1074 35.42 19.68 18.68
N GLY A 1075 36.36 18.73 18.65
CA GLY A 1075 37.32 18.56 17.55
C GLY A 1075 36.73 18.24 16.17
N TYR A 1076 35.48 17.79 16.06
CA TYR A 1076 34.80 17.62 14.75
C TYR A 1076 34.04 18.88 14.34
N ALA A 1077 33.31 19.50 15.28
CA ALA A 1077 32.56 20.75 15.02
C ALA A 1077 33.50 21.92 14.67
N GLU A 1078 34.64 22.03 15.35
CA GLU A 1078 35.67 23.03 15.06
C GLU A 1078 36.23 22.84 13.63
N ARG A 1079 36.57 21.59 13.24
CA ARG A 1079 37.09 21.28 11.89
C ARG A 1079 36.07 21.56 10.80
N GLY A 1080 34.81 21.15 10.98
CA GLY A 1080 33.74 21.44 10.03
C GLY A 1080 33.53 22.95 9.84
N THR A 1081 33.53 23.70 10.94
CA THR A 1081 33.45 25.16 10.92
C THR A 1081 34.65 25.80 10.20
N GLN A 1082 35.86 25.33 10.49
CA GLN A 1082 37.09 25.81 9.82
C GLN A 1082 37.11 25.49 8.32
N LEU A 1083 36.58 24.33 7.91
CA LEU A 1083 36.47 23.94 6.51
C LEU A 1083 35.45 24.81 5.76
N VAL A 1084 34.24 25.00 6.31
CA VAL A 1084 33.20 25.84 5.67
C VAL A 1084 33.68 27.30 5.55
N ALA A 1085 34.31 27.84 6.59
CA ALA A 1085 34.90 29.18 6.54
C ALA A 1085 36.06 29.27 5.52
N GLY A 1086 36.94 28.27 5.49
CA GLY A 1086 38.09 28.22 4.57
C GLY A 1086 37.69 28.14 3.09
N VAL A 1087 36.74 27.27 2.75
CA VAL A 1087 36.22 27.14 1.37
C VAL A 1087 35.48 28.41 0.94
N SER A 1088 34.70 29.02 1.84
CA SER A 1088 34.02 30.31 1.56
C SER A 1088 35.01 31.45 1.37
N LEU A 1089 36.10 31.50 2.15
CA LEU A 1089 37.16 32.49 2.02
C LEU A 1089 37.98 32.31 0.72
N PHE A 1090 38.25 31.06 0.32
CA PHE A 1090 38.89 30.74 -0.97
C PHE A 1090 38.04 31.20 -2.16
N ALA A 1091 36.72 30.98 -2.10
CA ALA A 1091 35.78 31.47 -3.11
C ALA A 1091 35.70 33.01 -3.14
N PHE A 1092 35.67 33.66 -1.96
CA PHE A 1092 35.75 35.12 -1.86
C PHE A 1092 37.00 35.68 -2.54
N PHE A 1093 38.20 35.16 -2.26
CA PHE A 1093 39.42 35.63 -2.93
C PHE A 1093 39.42 35.33 -4.44
N THR A 1094 38.87 34.18 -4.87
CA THR A 1094 38.70 33.83 -6.30
C THR A 1094 37.83 34.86 -7.02
N VAL A 1095 36.69 35.24 -6.43
CA VAL A 1095 35.76 36.22 -7.02
C VAL A 1095 36.27 37.66 -6.87
N MET A 1096 36.99 37.99 -5.80
CA MET A 1096 37.65 39.29 -5.61
C MET A 1096 38.64 39.58 -6.76
N VAL A 1097 39.38 38.56 -7.26
CA VAL A 1097 40.22 38.68 -8.46
C VAL A 1097 39.38 38.97 -9.71
N MET A 1098 38.24 38.28 -9.88
CA MET A 1098 37.32 38.52 -11.01
C MET A 1098 36.73 39.94 -10.98
N ARG A 1099 36.30 40.43 -9.81
CA ARG A 1099 35.83 41.81 -9.63
C ARG A 1099 36.94 42.84 -9.83
N ALA A 1100 38.16 42.58 -9.34
CA ALA A 1100 39.31 43.46 -9.60
C ALA A 1100 39.62 43.57 -11.10
N ALA A 1101 39.60 42.46 -11.85
CA ALA A 1101 39.73 42.48 -13.30
C ALA A 1101 38.57 43.23 -14.00
N HIS A 1102 37.34 43.11 -13.48
CA HIS A 1102 36.20 43.86 -14.01
C HIS A 1102 36.38 45.39 -13.87
N HIS A 1103 36.69 45.86 -12.65
CA HIS A 1103 36.78 47.30 -12.37
C HIS A 1103 38.09 47.95 -12.82
N TRP A 1104 39.21 47.22 -12.82
CA TRP A 1104 40.53 47.80 -13.12
C TRP A 1104 41.02 47.53 -14.55
N SER A 1105 40.49 46.52 -15.26
CA SER A 1105 40.85 46.24 -16.66
C SER A 1105 39.64 46.04 -17.58
N GLY A 1106 38.44 46.44 -17.16
CA GLY A 1106 37.24 46.52 -18.01
C GLY A 1106 36.68 45.17 -18.51
N VAL A 1107 37.14 44.03 -18.00
CA VAL A 1107 36.62 42.71 -18.42
C VAL A 1107 35.14 42.60 -18.01
N PRO A 1108 34.18 42.33 -18.91
CA PRO A 1108 32.77 42.22 -18.53
C PRO A 1108 32.54 41.16 -17.45
N PHE A 1109 31.73 41.47 -16.43
CA PHE A 1109 31.43 40.57 -15.30
C PHE A 1109 30.40 39.49 -15.70
N HIS A 1110 30.74 38.71 -16.71
CA HIS A 1110 29.98 37.55 -17.18
C HIS A 1110 30.89 36.30 -17.15
N PRO A 1111 30.37 35.11 -16.80
CA PRO A 1111 31.19 33.91 -16.61
C PRO A 1111 32.11 33.60 -17.79
N ASP A 1112 31.59 33.68 -19.01
CA ASP A 1112 32.34 33.33 -20.23
C ASP A 1112 33.47 34.32 -20.52
N ALA A 1113 33.22 35.63 -20.35
CA ALA A 1113 34.21 36.68 -20.53
C ALA A 1113 35.31 36.63 -19.45
N LEU A 1114 34.94 36.33 -18.20
CA LEU A 1114 35.89 36.14 -17.11
C LEU A 1114 36.73 34.88 -17.30
N LEU A 1115 36.14 33.77 -17.77
CA LEU A 1115 36.87 32.51 -18.00
C LEU A 1115 37.74 32.53 -19.25
N ALA A 1116 37.34 33.24 -20.31
CA ALA A 1116 38.16 33.44 -21.51
C ALA A 1116 39.32 34.43 -21.31
N SER A 1117 39.23 35.32 -20.31
CA SER A 1117 40.27 36.33 -20.05
C SER A 1117 41.56 35.70 -19.50
N MET A 1118 42.63 35.76 -20.31
CA MET A 1118 43.98 35.34 -19.90
C MET A 1118 44.45 36.03 -18.62
N MET A 1119 44.09 37.31 -18.41
CA MET A 1119 44.47 38.05 -17.21
C MET A 1119 43.76 37.52 -15.95
N VAL A 1120 42.48 37.14 -16.06
CA VAL A 1120 41.76 36.47 -14.97
C VAL A 1120 42.36 35.09 -14.71
N GLN A 1121 42.65 34.31 -15.76
CA GLN A 1121 43.25 32.98 -15.60
C GLN A 1121 44.62 33.02 -14.93
N ALA A 1122 45.48 33.99 -15.29
CA ALA A 1122 46.77 34.23 -14.64
C ALA A 1122 46.59 34.69 -13.18
N GLY A 1123 45.74 35.68 -12.93
CA GLY A 1123 45.46 36.19 -11.58
C GLY A 1123 44.91 35.12 -10.63
N LEU A 1124 44.01 34.27 -11.11
CA LEU A 1124 43.51 33.12 -10.36
C LEU A 1124 44.63 32.11 -10.06
N SER A 1125 45.46 31.75 -11.04
CA SER A 1125 46.57 30.82 -10.82
C SER A 1125 47.61 31.37 -9.82
N ILE A 1126 47.89 32.68 -9.84
CA ILE A 1126 48.74 33.35 -8.85
C ILE A 1126 48.10 33.27 -7.46
N VAL A 1127 46.85 33.72 -7.29
CA VAL A 1127 46.18 33.76 -5.98
C VAL A 1127 45.93 32.36 -5.41
N TRP A 1128 45.57 31.37 -6.23
CA TRP A 1128 45.45 29.98 -5.80
C TRP A 1128 46.80 29.39 -5.36
N THR A 1129 47.90 29.72 -6.06
CA THR A 1129 49.25 29.29 -5.67
C THR A 1129 49.67 29.93 -4.34
N LEU A 1130 49.41 31.23 -4.15
CA LEU A 1130 49.69 31.93 -2.89
C LEU A 1130 48.87 31.36 -1.71
N ILE A 1131 47.59 31.04 -1.92
CA ILE A 1131 46.75 30.39 -0.91
C ILE A 1131 47.26 28.97 -0.61
N ALA A 1132 47.59 28.18 -1.64
CA ALA A 1132 48.11 26.82 -1.47
C ALA A 1132 49.43 26.80 -0.69
N LEU A 1133 50.37 27.67 -1.06
CA LEU A 1133 51.64 27.86 -0.37
C LEU A 1133 51.44 28.32 1.08
N GLY A 1134 50.53 29.27 1.31
CA GLY A 1134 50.15 29.72 2.66
C GLY A 1134 49.54 28.61 3.54
N LEU A 1135 48.73 27.72 2.94
CA LEU A 1135 48.18 26.54 3.62
C LEU A 1135 49.26 25.48 3.92
N MET A 1136 50.21 25.25 3.00
CA MET A 1136 51.30 24.30 3.22
C MET A 1136 52.30 24.80 4.27
N ILE A 1137 52.74 26.06 4.17
CA ILE A 1137 53.61 26.70 5.18
C ILE A 1137 52.88 26.76 6.53
N GLY A 1138 51.63 27.22 6.57
CA GLY A 1138 50.83 27.29 7.80
C GLY A 1138 50.53 25.92 8.41
N GLY A 1139 50.32 24.90 7.59
CA GLY A 1139 50.12 23.51 8.02
C GLY A 1139 51.40 22.88 8.58
N HIS A 1140 52.55 23.18 7.99
CA HIS A 1140 53.88 22.79 8.48
C HIS A 1140 54.20 23.47 9.82
N LEU A 1141 54.16 24.81 9.87
CA LEU A 1141 54.47 25.62 11.06
C LEU A 1141 53.54 25.38 12.25
N ARG A 1142 52.31 24.90 12.02
CA ARG A 1142 51.34 24.54 13.08
C ARG A 1142 51.22 23.03 13.30
N HIS A 1143 52.09 22.22 12.68
CA HIS A 1143 52.08 20.76 12.68
C HIS A 1143 50.70 20.11 12.36
N ARG A 1144 49.84 20.80 11.60
CA ARG A 1144 48.50 20.32 11.19
C ARG A 1144 48.59 19.69 9.80
N ARG A 1145 48.95 18.40 9.75
CA ARG A 1145 49.02 17.55 8.53
C ARG A 1145 47.81 17.70 7.60
N GLU A 1146 46.61 17.84 8.16
CA GLU A 1146 45.35 18.02 7.42
C GLU A 1146 45.34 19.32 6.59
N ILE A 1147 45.83 20.43 7.15
CA ILE A 1147 45.89 21.73 6.45
C ILE A 1147 46.97 21.68 5.35
N TRP A 1148 48.11 21.05 5.63
CA TRP A 1148 49.16 20.83 4.64
C TRP A 1148 48.65 20.03 3.43
N LEU A 1149 47.91 18.93 3.67
CA LEU A 1149 47.34 18.09 2.62
C LEU A 1149 46.33 18.84 1.73
N ILE A 1150 45.53 19.75 2.32
CA ILE A 1150 44.60 20.60 1.55
C ILE A 1150 45.38 21.55 0.63
N GLY A 1151 46.47 22.15 1.11
CA GLY A 1151 47.33 23.00 0.28
C GLY A 1151 48.01 22.21 -0.86
N ALA A 1152 48.54 21.02 -0.58
CA ALA A 1152 49.14 20.15 -1.60
C ALA A 1152 48.11 19.69 -2.66
N ALA A 1153 46.88 19.38 -2.24
CA ALA A 1153 45.78 19.07 -3.15
C ALA A 1153 45.38 20.27 -4.03
N LEU A 1154 45.41 21.50 -3.48
CA LEU A 1154 45.17 22.71 -4.26
C LEU A 1154 46.28 22.97 -5.30
N ILE A 1155 47.55 22.68 -4.99
CA ILE A 1155 48.62 22.69 -6.01
C ILE A 1155 48.32 21.64 -7.10
N ALA A 1156 47.94 20.42 -6.74
CA ALA A 1156 47.59 19.39 -7.73
C ALA A 1156 46.41 19.81 -8.64
N VAL A 1157 45.44 20.58 -8.11
CA VAL A 1157 44.34 21.18 -8.90
C VAL A 1157 44.86 22.30 -9.82
N VAL A 1158 45.78 23.16 -9.37
CA VAL A 1158 46.42 24.17 -10.25
C VAL A 1158 47.19 23.49 -11.39
N VAL A 1159 47.94 22.41 -11.10
CA VAL A 1159 48.66 21.61 -12.10
C VAL A 1159 47.69 20.93 -13.08
N ALA A 1160 46.62 20.32 -12.58
CA ALA A 1160 45.59 19.71 -13.42
C ALA A 1160 44.83 20.74 -14.28
N LYS A 1161 44.63 21.97 -13.77
CA LYS A 1161 44.03 23.09 -14.52
C LYS A 1161 44.91 23.46 -15.72
N LEU A 1162 46.23 23.61 -15.52
CA LEU A 1162 47.17 23.88 -16.62
C LEU A 1162 47.11 22.76 -17.66
N PHE A 1163 47.29 21.51 -17.22
CA PHE A 1163 47.18 20.30 -18.05
C PHE A 1163 45.89 20.25 -18.89
N LEU A 1164 44.72 20.53 -18.29
CA LEU A 1164 43.42 20.43 -18.97
C LEU A 1164 43.14 21.60 -19.93
N VAL A 1165 43.55 22.82 -19.59
CA VAL A 1165 43.39 23.99 -20.47
C VAL A 1165 44.32 23.88 -21.69
N GLU A 1166 45.54 23.38 -21.50
CA GLU A 1166 46.48 23.07 -22.58
C GLU A 1166 46.01 21.92 -23.47
N LEU A 1167 45.28 20.94 -22.91
CA LEU A 1167 44.71 19.80 -23.63
C LEU A 1167 43.67 20.19 -24.70
N SER A 1168 43.15 21.42 -24.65
CA SER A 1168 42.25 21.97 -25.67
C SER A 1168 42.96 22.24 -27.01
N ASN A 1169 44.30 22.32 -27.04
CA ASN A 1169 45.06 22.45 -28.28
C ASN A 1169 45.43 21.07 -28.87
N ARG A 1170 45.37 20.97 -30.19
CA ARG A 1170 45.21 19.69 -30.90
C ARG A 1170 46.50 18.85 -30.99
N GLY A 1171 46.82 18.12 -29.92
CA GLY A 1171 47.91 17.14 -29.88
C GLY A 1171 47.45 15.76 -29.39
N GLY A 1172 47.83 14.69 -30.10
CA GLY A 1172 47.69 13.29 -29.64
C GLY A 1172 48.85 12.86 -28.74
N LEU A 1173 50.08 13.10 -29.19
CA LEU A 1173 51.31 12.69 -28.51
C LEU A 1173 51.60 13.54 -27.26
N ALA A 1174 51.31 14.85 -27.31
CA ALA A 1174 51.41 15.77 -26.18
C ALA A 1174 50.62 15.29 -24.95
N ARG A 1175 49.47 14.64 -25.16
CA ARG A 1175 48.64 14.03 -24.11
C ARG A 1175 49.42 12.98 -23.31
N ILE A 1176 50.14 12.10 -24.00
CA ILE A 1176 50.94 11.02 -23.40
C ILE A 1176 52.10 11.59 -22.59
N VAL A 1177 52.81 12.59 -23.15
CA VAL A 1177 53.92 13.27 -22.46
C VAL A 1177 53.45 14.04 -21.24
N SER A 1178 52.29 14.73 -21.32
CA SER A 1178 51.79 15.53 -20.21
C SER A 1178 51.28 14.66 -19.05
N PHE A 1179 50.75 13.45 -19.32
CA PHE A 1179 50.48 12.46 -18.25
C PHE A 1179 51.73 12.06 -17.47
N ILE A 1180 52.90 12.04 -18.11
CA ILE A 1180 54.20 11.76 -17.46
C ILE A 1180 54.68 13.02 -16.71
N GLY A 1181 54.55 14.21 -17.32
CA GLY A 1181 54.96 15.49 -16.73
C GLY A 1181 54.22 15.84 -15.42
N VAL A 1182 52.91 15.60 -15.35
CA VAL A 1182 52.13 15.78 -14.10
C VAL A 1182 52.64 14.83 -13.00
N GLY A 1183 53.05 13.61 -13.35
CA GLY A 1183 53.69 12.69 -12.40
C GLY A 1183 55.01 13.21 -11.84
N ALA A 1184 55.81 13.89 -12.66
CA ALA A 1184 57.09 14.49 -12.23
C ALA A 1184 56.91 15.75 -11.35
N LEU A 1185 55.87 16.57 -11.59
CA LEU A 1185 55.65 17.79 -10.80
C LEU A 1185 55.17 17.47 -9.37
N LEU A 1186 54.40 16.38 -9.20
CA LEU A 1186 54.01 15.86 -7.88
C LEU A 1186 55.23 15.41 -7.04
N LEU A 1187 56.31 14.95 -7.68
CA LEU A 1187 57.57 14.56 -7.03
C LEU A 1187 58.31 15.77 -6.44
N VAL A 1188 58.35 16.91 -7.14
CA VAL A 1188 59.04 18.14 -6.67
C VAL A 1188 58.33 18.76 -5.46
N VAL A 1189 57.00 18.78 -5.47
CA VAL A 1189 56.19 19.31 -4.34
C VAL A 1189 56.42 18.51 -3.05
N GLY A 1190 56.75 17.22 -3.16
CA GLY A 1190 57.09 16.36 -2.02
C GLY A 1190 58.41 16.70 -1.31
N TYR A 1191 59.30 17.47 -1.93
CA TYR A 1191 60.61 17.83 -1.37
C TYR A 1191 60.56 19.08 -0.47
N PHE A 1192 59.93 20.17 -0.95
CA PHE A 1192 60.05 21.50 -0.32
C PHE A 1192 59.16 21.74 0.91
N ALA A 1193 58.19 20.87 1.18
CA ALA A 1193 57.35 20.99 2.37
C ALA A 1193 57.01 19.58 2.88
N PRO A 1194 57.84 18.96 3.73
CA PRO A 1194 57.64 17.58 4.16
C PRO A 1194 56.33 17.40 4.95
N LEU A 1195 55.63 16.31 4.65
CA LEU A 1195 54.35 15.94 5.26
C LEU A 1195 54.50 15.75 6.78
N PRO A 1196 53.79 16.53 7.64
CA PRO A 1196 53.97 16.43 9.08
C PRO A 1196 53.71 14.99 9.62
N PRO A 1197 54.54 14.52 10.57
CA PRO A 1197 54.43 13.16 11.10
C PRO A 1197 53.06 12.94 11.75
N LYS A 1198 52.51 11.73 11.58
CA LYS A 1198 51.28 11.33 12.26
C LYS A 1198 51.60 11.20 13.75
N ARG A 1199 50.83 11.85 14.63
CA ARG A 1199 50.96 11.60 16.08
C ARG A 1199 50.74 10.10 16.32
N ALA A 1200 51.62 9.47 17.09
CA ALA A 1200 51.38 8.13 17.60
C ALA A 1200 50.17 8.20 18.54
N GLU A 1201 49.17 7.36 18.27
CA GLU A 1201 48.16 7.01 19.26
C GLU A 1201 48.81 5.98 20.17
N ALA A 1202 48.76 6.21 21.49
CA ALA A 1202 49.45 5.34 22.44
C ALA A 1202 48.80 3.95 22.45
N GLU A 1203 49.59 2.91 22.19
CA GLU A 1203 49.13 1.53 22.31
C GLU A 1203 48.83 1.22 23.80
N PRO A 1204 47.69 0.58 24.12
CA PRO A 1204 47.45 0.08 25.46
C PRO A 1204 48.42 -1.08 25.74
N GLU A 1205 49.13 -1.05 26.87
CA GLU A 1205 49.96 -2.19 27.29
C GLU A 1205 49.09 -3.45 27.44
N ALA A 1206 49.32 -4.45 26.58
CA ALA A 1206 48.70 -5.76 26.73
C ALA A 1206 49.21 -6.43 28.01
N GLY A 1207 48.30 -6.91 28.85
CA GLY A 1207 48.60 -7.29 30.23
C GLY A 1207 49.68 -8.38 30.37
N LYS A 1208 50.55 -8.21 31.36
CA LYS A 1208 51.48 -9.27 31.81
C LYS A 1208 50.70 -10.51 32.23
N SER A 1209 51.33 -11.67 32.02
CA SER A 1209 50.82 -12.98 32.38
C SER A 1209 50.49 -13.09 33.88
N LEU A 1210 49.27 -13.52 34.18
CA LEU A 1210 48.91 -14.15 35.46
C LEU A 1210 48.65 -15.63 35.20
N ASN A 1211 49.65 -16.46 35.49
CA ASN A 1211 49.48 -17.91 35.58
C ASN A 1211 49.97 -18.35 36.96
N GLU A 1212 49.08 -19.01 37.69
CA GLU A 1212 49.33 -20.02 38.73
C GLU A 1212 50.51 -19.81 39.72
N GLY A 1213 50.16 -19.41 40.94
CA GLY A 1213 50.96 -19.65 42.15
C GLY A 1213 50.02 -19.93 43.31
N VAL A 1214 49.95 -21.19 43.78
CA VAL A 1214 49.02 -21.64 44.82
C VAL A 1214 49.77 -22.06 46.07
N SER A 1215 49.51 -21.34 47.17
CA SER A 1215 49.78 -21.70 48.57
C SER A 1215 51.26 -21.79 49.02
N PRO A 1216 51.52 -21.72 50.34
CA PRO A 1216 50.60 -21.39 51.44
C PRO A 1216 50.59 -19.89 51.82
#